data_AF-A0A7W0MKL8-F1
#
_entry.id   AF-A0A7W0MKL8-F1
#
_cell.length_a   1.000
_cell.length_b   1.000
_cell.length_c   1.000
_cell.angle_alpha   90.00
_cell.angle_beta   90.00
_cell.angle_gamma   90.00
#
_symmetry.space_group_name_H-M   'P 1'
#
loop_
_entity.id
_entity.type
_entity.pdbx_description
1 polymer ?
#
loop_
_entity_poly.entity_id
_entity_poly.type
_entity_poly.pdbx_seq_one_letter_code
_entity_poly.pdbx_strand_id
1 'polypeptide(L)'
;MRRTVLTLLLACQLLLATVPADAYTYQFTSGSAQLRWTNTTITVALSSSLSAPPANIKSGSDVVEAARRALRRWSDAANIQFVIQENSPLQTLSPLGAGDGVSLITVSPANSAEFSSTNRPGRSRIFFSSSGSISEADVALNPNPDPSNFVLFSTDGTPGTYDLESTFVHELGHLLGLDHSGAVGATMQPRQSRNANNRFTTNRTLSDDDLAGIRSIYGRRNSQPVGSVAGRVNYGAGAHVWVEKADTGRIAGSSITRSDGSYRIDQLPPGNYRVNVEYLDDPVVAAEITPSRGPYTGIGGQPAFRTAESQASVAADTTTTLDLNVQLGAPAFNLRALGIDGVAPNVASTIAAGGTYRLYIGGDNVDQIAANNFTVLSPFMRIDPASRVVESGFPTPYPVVSFNLIVTDSAKYGDYSVRAQNGAEVNYVVGGLALDPYTDFVELNPLENHVFFVSQQYRDFLFREPETGGLQAWLNVLNNCSDVNNNPNCDRIHVSSAFFRSEEFQLKGFFVFRFYKAAFGRFPFYAEIIPDMVSVTGATPAEVAQRRAAYAVAITQRGEFVNLYVALSHQQYVDDLMQRYNLLQITTPDPANPDGTARVTLTRADLVSRLGSSTNALSRAQVLRAVVESNEVAAAEFN
;
A
#
# COMPACT_ATOMS: atom_id res chain seq x y z
N MET A 1 52.48 -17.69 -40.29
CA MET A 1 52.19 -16.93 -39.06
C MET A 1 51.45 -15.60 -39.26
N ARG A 2 51.18 -15.09 -40.49
CA ARG A 2 50.46 -13.82 -40.70
C ARG A 2 48.95 -13.91 -40.94
N ARG A 3 48.38 -15.11 -41.13
CA ARG A 3 46.93 -15.30 -41.38
C ARG A 3 46.11 -15.62 -40.12
N THR A 4 46.73 -16.14 -39.07
CA THR A 4 46.07 -16.52 -37.81
C THR A 4 45.93 -15.34 -36.82
N VAL A 5 46.76 -14.30 -36.96
CA VAL A 5 46.71 -13.11 -36.08
C VAL A 5 45.62 -12.13 -36.54
N LEU A 6 45.29 -12.09 -37.84
CA LEU A 6 44.21 -11.24 -38.37
C LEU A 6 42.81 -11.77 -38.02
N THR A 7 42.66 -13.09 -37.85
CA THR A 7 41.37 -13.71 -37.45
C THR A 7 41.09 -13.56 -35.96
N LEU A 8 42.12 -13.51 -35.10
CA LEU A 8 41.93 -13.20 -33.67
C LEU A 8 41.64 -11.72 -33.40
N LEU A 9 42.17 -10.80 -34.22
CA LEU A 9 41.88 -9.37 -34.09
C LEU A 9 40.49 -8.99 -34.63
N LEU A 10 39.93 -9.72 -35.59
CA LEU A 10 38.54 -9.54 -36.03
C LEU A 10 37.52 -10.23 -35.10
N ALA A 11 37.90 -11.31 -34.41
CA ALA A 11 37.01 -12.00 -33.46
C ALA A 11 36.92 -11.29 -32.09
N CYS A 12 37.84 -10.36 -31.78
CA CYS A 12 37.84 -9.60 -30.53
C CYS A 12 37.13 -8.22 -30.64
N GLN A 13 36.52 -7.89 -31.80
CA GLN A 13 35.76 -6.66 -32.02
C GLN A 13 34.22 -6.81 -31.99
N LEU A 14 33.69 -7.99 -31.62
CA LEU A 14 32.23 -8.26 -31.65
C LEU A 14 31.63 -8.79 -30.35
N LEU A 15 32.32 -8.59 -29.22
CA LEU A 15 31.71 -8.65 -27.88
C LEU A 15 31.64 -7.22 -27.31
N LEU A 16 30.99 -6.31 -28.05
CA LEU A 16 30.36 -5.18 -27.40
C LEU A 16 29.22 -5.78 -26.57
N ALA A 17 29.45 -5.94 -25.26
CA ALA A 17 28.36 -6.21 -24.34
C ALA A 17 27.33 -5.10 -24.55
N THR A 18 26.22 -5.43 -25.22
CA THR A 18 25.11 -4.50 -25.37
C THR A 18 24.62 -4.20 -23.97
N VAL A 19 24.86 -2.97 -23.50
CA VAL A 19 24.31 -2.53 -22.22
C VAL A 19 22.79 -2.65 -22.35
N PRO A 20 22.13 -3.50 -21.53
CA PRO A 20 20.70 -3.70 -21.65
C PRO A 20 19.98 -2.36 -21.55
N ALA A 21 18.93 -2.17 -22.35
CA ALA A 21 18.06 -0.99 -22.28
C ALA A 21 17.51 -0.81 -20.86
N ASP A 22 17.18 0.43 -20.50
CA ASP A 22 16.65 0.75 -19.18
C ASP A 22 15.21 0.23 -19.06
N ALA A 23 14.87 -0.34 -17.91
CA ALA A 23 13.56 -0.96 -17.68
C ALA A 23 12.43 0.05 -17.39
N TYR A 24 12.80 1.32 -17.26
CA TYR A 24 11.96 2.46 -16.89
C TYR A 24 12.75 3.76 -17.20
N THR A 25 12.11 4.93 -17.13
CA THR A 25 12.81 6.22 -17.26
C THR A 25 13.51 6.59 -15.94
N TYR A 26 14.85 6.57 -15.92
CA TYR A 26 15.62 6.91 -14.72
C TYR A 26 16.35 8.25 -14.83
N GLN A 27 16.81 8.76 -13.69
CA GLN A 27 17.74 9.87 -13.66
C GLN A 27 19.18 9.41 -13.93
N PHE A 28 19.96 10.22 -14.66
CA PHE A 28 21.32 9.87 -15.07
C PHE A 28 22.34 10.99 -14.80
N THR A 29 23.58 10.59 -14.55
CA THR A 29 24.72 11.51 -14.58
C THR A 29 24.99 11.98 -16.02
N SER A 30 25.83 13.01 -16.19
CA SER A 30 26.32 13.42 -17.52
C SER A 30 27.11 12.31 -18.23
N GLY A 31 27.68 11.35 -17.48
CA GLY A 31 28.37 10.17 -18.00
C GLY A 31 27.46 8.96 -18.24
N SER A 32 26.13 9.14 -18.25
CA SER A 32 25.14 8.08 -18.46
C SER A 32 25.11 6.99 -17.37
N ALA A 33 25.61 7.26 -16.18
CA ALA A 33 25.43 6.37 -15.04
C ALA A 33 24.07 6.63 -14.37
N GLN A 34 23.28 5.57 -14.17
CA GLN A 34 21.97 5.64 -13.51
C GLN A 34 22.13 6.09 -12.04
N LEU A 35 21.30 7.06 -11.62
CA LEU A 35 21.24 7.50 -10.24
C LEU A 35 20.50 6.48 -9.38
N ARG A 36 21.15 6.05 -8.30
CA ARG A 36 20.54 5.21 -7.27
C ARG A 36 21.27 5.30 -5.94
N TRP A 37 20.57 5.01 -4.86
CA TRP A 37 21.20 4.76 -3.57
C TRP A 37 21.96 3.44 -3.61
N THR A 38 23.19 3.42 -3.09
CA THR A 38 23.97 2.18 -2.97
C THR A 38 23.53 1.34 -1.78
N ASN A 39 23.03 2.00 -0.73
CA ASN A 39 22.44 1.35 0.44
C ASN A 39 20.93 1.32 0.30
N THR A 40 20.32 0.22 0.73
CA THR A 40 18.85 0.08 0.76
C THR A 40 18.23 0.70 2.00
N THR A 41 19.02 1.00 3.03
CA THR A 41 18.60 1.82 4.18
C THR A 41 18.98 3.27 3.95
N ILE A 42 17.99 4.14 3.81
CA ILE A 42 18.15 5.57 3.51
C ILE A 42 17.67 6.37 4.72
N THR A 43 18.50 7.29 5.21
CA THR A 43 18.09 8.19 6.29
C THR A 43 17.50 9.46 5.69
N VAL A 44 16.34 9.88 6.18
CA VAL A 44 15.68 11.13 5.80
C VAL A 44 15.28 11.89 7.05
N ALA A 45 15.42 13.21 7.02
CA ALA A 45 15.03 14.10 8.10
C ALA A 45 13.72 14.82 7.75
N LEU A 46 12.77 14.85 8.69
CA LEU A 46 11.57 15.67 8.57
C LEU A 46 11.84 17.03 9.21
N SER A 47 11.79 18.09 8.41
CA SER A 47 11.90 19.46 8.89
C SER A 47 10.80 19.78 9.90
N SER A 48 11.11 20.58 10.92
CA SER A 48 10.12 21.12 11.86
C SER A 48 9.04 21.96 11.18
N SER A 49 9.26 22.41 9.93
CA SER A 49 8.20 23.03 9.11
C SER A 49 7.02 22.10 8.84
N LEU A 50 7.17 20.77 8.87
CA LEU A 50 6.04 19.86 8.66
C LEU A 50 5.08 19.87 9.85
N SER A 51 5.60 20.02 11.07
CA SER A 51 4.79 20.10 12.29
C SER A 51 4.20 21.49 12.53
N ALA A 52 4.80 22.52 11.96
CA ALA A 52 4.33 23.91 11.98
C ALA A 52 4.25 24.46 10.55
N PRO A 53 3.31 23.93 9.73
CA PRO A 53 3.28 24.24 8.31
C PRO A 53 2.88 25.69 8.02
N PRO A 54 3.38 26.28 6.91
CA PRO A 54 2.99 27.60 6.47
C PRO A 54 1.52 27.66 6.00
N ALA A 55 1.00 28.88 5.82
CA ALA A 55 -0.40 29.15 5.52
C ALA A 55 -0.89 28.61 4.15
N ASN A 56 0.02 28.23 3.24
CA ASN A 56 -0.34 27.56 1.99
C ASN A 56 -0.73 26.09 2.20
N ILE A 57 -0.61 25.56 3.41
CA ILE A 57 -1.17 24.26 3.80
C ILE A 57 -2.45 24.50 4.59
N LYS A 58 -3.56 23.87 4.17
CA LYS A 58 -4.86 23.99 4.82
C LYS A 58 -4.76 23.55 6.28
N SER A 59 -5.28 24.38 7.18
CA SER A 59 -5.38 24.05 8.60
C SER A 59 -6.09 22.71 8.83
N GLY A 60 -5.51 21.89 9.71
CA GLY A 60 -5.97 20.53 10.00
C GLY A 60 -5.39 19.45 9.09
N SER A 61 -4.55 19.81 8.11
CA SER A 61 -3.81 18.82 7.31
C SER A 61 -2.69 18.19 8.11
N ASP A 62 -2.58 16.87 8.09
CA ASP A 62 -1.50 16.13 8.76
C ASP A 62 -0.32 15.92 7.80
N VAL A 63 0.55 16.92 7.72
CA VAL A 63 1.68 16.95 6.80
C VAL A 63 2.75 15.91 7.16
N VAL A 64 2.99 15.71 8.46
CA VAL A 64 3.98 14.75 8.96
C VAL A 64 3.56 13.34 8.59
N GLU A 65 2.30 12.96 8.85
CA GLU A 65 1.82 11.63 8.49
C GLU A 65 1.68 11.44 6.97
N ALA A 66 1.35 12.49 6.21
CA ALA A 66 1.38 12.41 4.74
C ALA A 66 2.78 12.06 4.22
N ALA A 67 3.84 12.70 4.73
CA ALA A 67 5.22 12.38 4.37
C ALA A 67 5.62 10.96 4.80
N ARG A 68 5.24 10.53 6.02
CA ARG A 68 5.50 9.17 6.52
C ARG A 68 4.82 8.10 5.67
N ARG A 69 3.56 8.29 5.30
CA ARG A 69 2.83 7.36 4.42
C ARG A 69 3.49 7.28 3.05
N ALA A 70 3.92 8.41 2.49
CA ALA A 70 4.65 8.43 1.22
C ALA A 70 5.96 7.64 1.26
N LEU A 71 6.79 7.83 2.31
CA LEU A 71 8.01 7.05 2.54
C LEU A 71 7.71 5.54 2.71
N ARG A 72 6.64 5.21 3.45
CA ARG A 72 6.21 3.84 3.68
C ARG A 72 5.79 3.15 2.38
N ARG A 73 5.07 3.83 1.48
CA ARG A 73 4.66 3.26 0.19
C ARG A 73 5.84 2.76 -0.63
N TRP A 74 6.87 3.59 -0.75
CA TRP A 74 8.09 3.20 -1.45
C TRP A 74 8.84 2.06 -0.73
N SER A 75 8.88 2.09 0.61
CA SER A 75 9.43 0.99 1.41
C SER A 75 8.68 -0.32 1.17
N ASP A 76 7.35 -0.31 1.13
CA ASP A 76 6.56 -1.52 0.92
C ASP A 76 6.66 -2.04 -0.53
N ALA A 77 6.92 -1.14 -1.48
CA ALA A 77 7.05 -1.47 -2.90
C ALA A 77 8.35 -2.21 -3.25
N ALA A 78 9.48 -1.85 -2.64
CA ALA A 78 10.80 -2.33 -3.04
C ALA A 78 11.68 -2.70 -1.84
N ASN A 79 12.85 -3.29 -2.10
CA ASN A 79 13.83 -3.59 -1.05
C ASN A 79 14.59 -2.32 -0.62
N ILE A 80 13.86 -1.34 -0.11
CA ILE A 80 14.36 -0.10 0.48
C ILE A 80 13.69 0.11 1.84
N GLN A 81 14.36 0.83 2.73
CA GLN A 81 13.84 1.17 4.05
C GLN A 81 14.29 2.57 4.43
N PHE A 82 13.35 3.39 4.89
CA PHE A 82 13.67 4.71 5.42
C PHE A 82 13.86 4.67 6.94
N VAL A 83 14.91 5.34 7.41
CA VAL A 83 15.09 5.73 8.80
C VAL A 83 14.75 7.20 8.91
N ILE A 84 13.73 7.52 9.71
CA ILE A 84 13.21 8.88 9.82
C ILE A 84 13.85 9.57 11.03
N GLN A 85 14.49 10.71 10.78
CA GLN A 85 14.91 11.66 11.82
C GLN A 85 13.83 12.72 12.00
N GLU A 86 13.22 12.75 13.17
CA GLU A 86 12.09 13.63 13.46
C GLU A 86 12.55 15.04 13.82
N ASN A 87 11.69 16.02 13.53
CA ASN A 87 11.80 17.39 14.04
C ASN A 87 13.17 18.05 13.78
N SER A 88 13.74 17.84 12.60
CA SER A 88 14.98 18.49 12.21
C SER A 88 14.82 20.02 12.21
N PRO A 89 15.77 20.78 12.77
CA PRO A 89 15.71 22.23 12.74
C PRO A 89 16.00 22.82 11.34
N LEU A 90 16.50 22.00 10.40
CA LEU A 90 16.77 22.41 9.03
C LEU A 90 15.46 22.73 8.30
N GLN A 91 15.50 23.75 7.46
CA GLN A 91 14.32 24.32 6.81
C GLN A 91 14.45 24.35 5.29
N THR A 92 15.66 24.51 4.77
CA THR A 92 15.90 24.76 3.35
C THR A 92 16.53 23.56 2.67
N LEU A 93 16.27 23.41 1.38
CA LEU A 93 17.04 22.52 0.51
C LEU A 93 18.54 22.85 0.62
N SER A 94 19.38 21.83 0.52
CA SER A 94 20.84 21.98 0.53
C SER A 94 21.33 22.84 -0.63
N PRO A 95 22.43 23.60 -0.45
CA PRO A 95 22.96 24.49 -1.49
C PRO A 95 23.29 23.77 -2.80
N LEU A 96 23.16 24.48 -3.93
CA LEU A 96 23.58 23.93 -5.22
C LEU A 96 25.08 23.60 -5.22
N GLY A 97 25.41 22.38 -5.70
CA GLY A 97 26.80 21.94 -5.89
C GLY A 97 27.48 21.33 -4.67
N ALA A 98 26.93 21.52 -3.46
CA ALA A 98 27.43 20.88 -2.24
C ALA A 98 26.26 20.58 -1.29
N GLY A 99 25.95 19.30 -1.13
CA GLY A 99 24.99 18.82 -0.14
C GLY A 99 25.49 19.08 1.28
N ASP A 100 24.56 19.18 2.24
CA ASP A 100 24.88 19.42 3.65
C ASP A 100 25.01 18.13 4.49
N GLY A 101 24.86 16.97 3.85
CA GLY A 101 24.90 15.64 4.45
C GLY A 101 23.54 15.16 4.98
N VAL A 102 22.46 15.92 4.81
CA VAL A 102 21.13 15.57 5.32
C VAL A 102 20.11 15.53 4.17
N SER A 103 19.54 14.35 3.93
CA SER A 103 18.38 14.24 3.04
C SER A 103 17.14 14.80 3.73
N LEU A 104 16.69 16.00 3.37
CA LEU A 104 15.64 16.73 4.08
C LEU A 104 14.28 16.71 3.34
N ILE A 105 13.19 16.46 4.07
CA ILE A 105 11.82 16.75 3.61
C ILE A 105 11.34 18.02 4.31
N THR A 106 10.94 19.03 3.53
CA THR A 106 10.56 20.35 4.04
C THR A 106 9.36 20.95 3.33
N VAL A 107 8.58 21.75 4.07
CA VAL A 107 7.52 22.61 3.52
C VAL A 107 7.79 24.08 3.82
N SER A 108 9.03 24.41 4.18
CA SER A 108 9.38 25.75 4.67
C SER A 108 9.23 26.84 3.60
N PRO A 109 8.68 28.02 3.94
CA PRO A 109 8.61 29.17 3.04
C PRO A 109 9.98 29.74 2.65
N ALA A 110 11.03 29.39 3.38
CA ALA A 110 12.40 29.76 3.04
C ALA A 110 12.86 29.19 1.67
N ASN A 111 12.17 28.17 1.15
CA ASN A 111 12.47 27.59 -0.17
C ASN A 111 11.82 28.32 -1.34
N SER A 112 11.09 29.43 -1.12
CA SER A 112 10.38 30.18 -2.17
C SER A 112 11.20 30.47 -3.43
N ALA A 113 12.47 30.84 -3.27
CA ALA A 113 13.39 31.15 -4.38
C ALA A 113 13.73 29.93 -5.26
N GLU A 114 13.50 28.71 -4.76
CA GLU A 114 13.79 27.46 -5.49
C GLU A 114 12.70 27.12 -6.51
N PHE A 115 11.56 27.81 -6.44
CA PHE A 115 10.40 27.60 -7.30
C PHE A 115 10.24 28.79 -8.24
N SER A 116 10.44 28.54 -9.53
CA SER A 116 10.35 29.56 -10.59
C SER A 116 8.92 29.77 -11.11
N SER A 117 7.95 28.95 -10.68
CA SER A 117 6.55 29.05 -11.06
C SER A 117 5.62 28.50 -9.97
N THR A 118 4.35 28.87 -10.02
CA THR A 118 3.29 28.40 -9.10
C THR A 118 2.75 27.00 -9.47
N ASN A 119 3.01 26.54 -10.71
CA ASN A 119 2.48 25.27 -11.22
C ASN A 119 3.38 24.05 -10.95
N ARG A 120 4.46 24.21 -10.19
CA ARG A 120 5.31 23.09 -9.77
C ARG A 120 5.05 22.82 -8.28
N PRO A 121 4.32 21.77 -7.89
CA PRO A 121 3.89 21.56 -6.50
C PRO A 121 5.04 21.12 -5.59
N GLY A 122 6.05 20.42 -6.13
CA GLY A 122 7.22 19.97 -5.38
C GLY A 122 8.54 20.18 -6.14
N ARG A 123 9.64 19.85 -5.46
CA ARG A 123 10.96 19.74 -6.05
C ARG A 123 11.78 18.74 -5.25
N SER A 124 12.47 17.88 -5.99
CA SER A 124 13.54 17.04 -5.49
C SER A 124 14.91 17.55 -5.92
N ARG A 125 15.88 17.59 -5.00
CA ARG A 125 17.27 17.95 -5.27
C ARG A 125 18.18 16.79 -4.88
N ILE A 126 18.88 16.22 -5.85
CA ILE A 126 19.68 15.00 -5.67
C ILE A 126 21.16 15.31 -5.78
N PHE A 127 21.95 14.82 -4.84
CA PHE A 127 23.40 14.88 -4.84
C PHE A 127 23.99 13.49 -5.03
N PHE A 128 24.94 13.37 -5.95
CA PHE A 128 25.44 12.08 -6.40
C PHE A 128 26.88 12.18 -6.90
N SER A 129 27.57 11.04 -6.88
CA SER A 129 28.89 10.87 -7.47
C SER A 129 28.83 10.67 -8.99
N SER A 130 29.98 10.76 -9.67
CA SER A 130 30.06 10.50 -11.12
C SER A 130 29.64 9.09 -11.54
N SER A 131 29.66 8.11 -10.61
CA SER A 131 29.16 6.75 -10.84
C SER A 131 27.64 6.60 -10.65
N GLY A 132 26.93 7.69 -10.35
CA GLY A 132 25.48 7.67 -10.11
C GLY A 132 25.08 7.26 -8.69
N SER A 133 26.03 7.08 -7.76
CA SER A 133 25.69 6.79 -6.37
C SER A 133 25.15 8.04 -5.69
N ILE A 134 23.88 8.01 -5.29
CA ILE A 134 23.22 9.09 -4.52
C ILE A 134 23.79 9.10 -3.11
N SER A 135 24.15 10.29 -2.62
CA SER A 135 24.66 10.52 -1.27
C SER A 135 23.69 11.30 -0.39
N GLU A 136 22.85 12.14 -1.00
CA GLU A 136 21.90 13.03 -0.32
C GLU A 136 20.78 13.39 -1.29
N ALA A 137 19.57 13.56 -0.77
CA ALA A 137 18.44 14.03 -1.55
C ALA A 137 17.43 14.79 -0.70
N ASP A 138 17.04 15.96 -1.16
CA ASP A 138 16.07 16.80 -0.50
C ASP A 138 14.76 16.88 -1.28
N VAL A 139 13.65 16.99 -0.56
CA VAL A 139 12.31 17.22 -1.09
C VAL A 139 11.72 18.47 -0.45
N ALA A 140 11.35 19.46 -1.27
CA ALA A 140 10.61 20.63 -0.82
C ALA A 140 9.27 20.74 -1.55
N LEU A 141 8.23 21.14 -0.80
CA LEU A 141 6.98 21.59 -1.41
C LEU A 141 7.03 23.08 -1.72
N ASN A 142 6.34 23.48 -2.80
CA ASN A 142 6.30 24.86 -3.25
C ASN A 142 5.58 25.74 -2.22
N PRO A 143 6.27 26.68 -1.57
CA PRO A 143 5.63 27.51 -0.57
C PRO A 143 4.97 28.75 -1.16
N ASN A 144 5.14 29.04 -2.45
CA ASN A 144 4.72 30.30 -3.06
C ASN A 144 3.19 30.32 -3.24
N PRO A 145 2.45 31.10 -2.43
CA PRO A 145 1.01 31.24 -2.62
C PRO A 145 0.77 32.20 -3.78
N ASP A 146 0.10 31.75 -4.84
CA ASP A 146 -0.42 32.65 -5.86
C ASP A 146 -1.56 33.51 -5.27
N PRO A 147 -1.47 34.85 -5.25
CA PRO A 147 -2.53 35.72 -4.71
C PRO A 147 -3.85 35.66 -5.50
N SER A 148 -3.83 35.17 -6.74
CA SER A 148 -4.99 35.01 -7.61
C SER A 148 -5.53 33.57 -7.65
N ASN A 149 -4.76 32.59 -7.15
CA ASN A 149 -5.04 31.15 -7.26
C ASN A 149 -4.20 30.32 -6.28
N PHE A 150 -4.21 30.67 -4.99
CA PHE A 150 -3.34 30.12 -3.93
C PHE A 150 -2.97 28.65 -4.22
N VAL A 151 -1.67 28.36 -4.31
CA VAL A 151 -1.18 26.98 -4.30
C VAL A 151 -1.45 26.49 -2.89
N LEU A 152 -2.64 25.94 -2.69
CA LEU A 152 -3.04 25.37 -1.42
C LEU A 152 -2.79 23.88 -1.45
N PHE A 153 -2.41 23.34 -0.31
CA PHE A 153 -2.23 21.92 -0.11
C PHE A 153 -3.21 21.41 0.94
N SER A 154 -3.70 20.19 0.78
CA SER A 154 -4.47 19.52 1.82
C SER A 154 -4.24 18.01 1.87
N THR A 155 -4.69 17.36 2.93
CA THR A 155 -4.72 15.90 3.07
C THR A 155 -6.13 15.30 2.98
N ASP A 156 -7.15 16.13 2.74
CA ASP A 156 -8.57 15.76 2.85
C ASP A 156 -9.34 15.89 1.52
N GLY A 157 -8.65 16.16 0.41
CA GLY A 157 -9.29 16.30 -0.90
C GLY A 157 -10.04 17.62 -1.08
N THR A 158 -9.74 18.64 -0.27
CA THR A 158 -10.35 19.97 -0.39
C THR A 158 -10.22 20.50 -1.81
N PRO A 159 -11.33 20.89 -2.48
CA PRO A 159 -11.30 21.35 -3.86
C PRO A 159 -10.35 22.53 -4.08
N GLY A 160 -9.62 22.52 -5.20
CA GLY A 160 -8.67 23.57 -5.59
C GLY A 160 -7.30 23.49 -4.91
N THR A 161 -7.08 22.49 -4.06
CA THR A 161 -5.79 22.22 -3.40
C THR A 161 -5.02 21.08 -4.09
N TYR A 162 -3.70 21.06 -4.00
CA TYR A 162 -2.90 19.87 -4.28
C TYR A 162 -2.97 18.89 -3.12
N ASP A 163 -2.99 17.60 -3.42
CA ASP A 163 -2.90 16.57 -2.40
C ASP A 163 -1.46 16.40 -1.90
N LEU A 164 -1.22 16.67 -0.61
CA LEU A 164 0.10 16.61 0.02
C LEU A 164 0.77 15.25 -0.18
N GLU A 165 0.00 14.20 0.05
CA GLU A 165 0.51 12.84 0.07
C GLU A 165 0.89 12.38 -1.34
N SER A 166 0.05 12.65 -2.34
CA SER A 166 0.36 12.42 -3.74
C SER A 166 1.62 13.16 -4.19
N THR A 167 1.76 14.45 -3.83
CA THR A 167 2.97 15.22 -4.15
C THR A 167 4.22 14.61 -3.49
N PHE A 168 4.14 14.23 -2.21
CA PHE A 168 5.29 13.57 -1.56
C PHE A 168 5.64 12.23 -2.19
N VAL A 169 4.66 11.41 -2.57
CA VAL A 169 4.94 10.11 -3.20
C VAL A 169 5.69 10.33 -4.52
N HIS A 170 5.26 11.28 -5.35
CA HIS A 170 5.92 11.64 -6.60
C HIS A 170 7.38 12.10 -6.37
N GLU A 171 7.58 13.11 -5.52
CA GLU A 171 8.92 13.66 -5.26
C GLU A 171 9.87 12.60 -4.65
N LEU A 172 9.35 11.71 -3.81
CA LEU A 172 10.14 10.61 -3.28
C LEU A 172 10.55 9.58 -4.34
N GLY A 173 9.83 9.47 -5.46
CA GLY A 173 10.28 8.67 -6.59
C GLY A 173 11.55 9.24 -7.22
N HIS A 174 11.64 10.56 -7.38
CA HIS A 174 12.88 11.25 -7.79
C HIS A 174 14.00 11.09 -6.77
N LEU A 175 13.69 11.19 -5.46
CA LEU A 175 14.65 10.90 -4.39
C LEU A 175 15.28 9.50 -4.55
N LEU A 176 14.51 8.54 -5.09
CA LEU A 176 14.94 7.17 -5.30
C LEU A 176 15.58 6.91 -6.67
N GLY A 177 15.65 7.91 -7.55
CA GLY A 177 16.30 7.84 -8.86
C GLY A 177 15.37 7.58 -10.05
N LEU A 178 14.05 7.57 -9.85
CA LEU A 178 13.07 7.54 -10.94
C LEU A 178 12.97 8.92 -11.60
N ASP A 179 12.74 8.95 -12.91
CA ASP A 179 12.34 10.14 -13.65
C ASP A 179 10.86 10.00 -14.06
N HIS A 180 10.34 10.95 -14.83
CA HIS A 180 8.93 10.92 -15.21
C HIS A 180 8.54 9.71 -16.08
N SER A 181 7.31 9.24 -15.86
CA SER A 181 6.65 8.22 -16.70
C SER A 181 5.90 8.86 -17.86
N GLY A 182 5.81 8.14 -18.98
CA GLY A 182 4.93 8.48 -20.10
C GLY A 182 3.46 8.09 -19.86
N ALA A 183 3.18 7.24 -18.88
CA ALA A 183 1.81 6.84 -18.54
C ALA A 183 1.14 7.89 -17.65
N VAL A 184 -0.03 8.37 -18.06
CA VAL A 184 -0.74 9.49 -17.41
C VAL A 184 -1.28 9.11 -16.02
N GLY A 185 -1.52 7.82 -15.78
CA GLY A 185 -1.95 7.27 -14.49
C GLY A 185 -0.81 6.99 -13.51
N ALA A 186 0.45 7.04 -13.98
CA ALA A 186 1.59 6.80 -13.11
C ALA A 186 1.72 7.88 -12.04
N THR A 187 2.17 7.52 -10.85
CA THR A 187 2.52 8.48 -9.81
C THR A 187 3.65 9.39 -10.25
N MET A 188 4.59 8.87 -11.05
CA MET A 188 5.68 9.63 -11.63
C MET A 188 5.32 10.38 -12.92
N GLN A 189 4.04 10.53 -13.26
CA GLN A 189 3.66 11.36 -14.40
C GLN A 189 4.01 12.85 -14.15
N PRO A 190 4.39 13.63 -15.18
CA PRO A 190 5.03 14.93 -15.03
C PRO A 190 4.14 16.06 -14.50
N ARG A 191 2.83 15.85 -14.46
CA ARG A 191 1.83 16.86 -14.11
C ARG A 191 1.04 16.38 -12.89
N GLN A 192 0.57 17.33 -12.09
CA GLN A 192 -0.31 17.03 -10.96
C GLN A 192 -1.54 17.92 -11.06
N SER A 193 -2.73 17.33 -10.85
CA SER A 193 -3.98 18.09 -10.79
C SER A 193 -4.28 18.51 -9.36
N ARG A 194 -5.12 19.54 -9.23
CA ARG A 194 -5.70 19.93 -7.96
C ARG A 194 -6.94 19.08 -7.70
N ASN A 195 -7.20 18.81 -6.43
CA ASN A 195 -8.41 18.13 -5.96
C ASN A 195 -9.66 18.81 -6.53
N ALA A 196 -10.61 17.98 -6.97
CA ALA A 196 -11.92 18.42 -7.45
C ALA A 196 -12.97 18.22 -6.35
N ASN A 197 -14.23 18.60 -6.59
CA ASN A 197 -15.35 18.53 -5.64
C ASN A 197 -15.38 17.23 -4.81
N ASN A 198 -14.76 17.26 -3.61
CA ASN A 198 -14.59 16.14 -2.68
C ASN A 198 -14.02 14.85 -3.30
N ARG A 199 -13.18 14.96 -4.32
CA ARG A 199 -12.52 13.82 -4.97
C ARG A 199 -11.02 14.09 -5.10
N PHE A 200 -10.21 13.10 -4.72
CA PHE A 200 -8.80 13.07 -5.09
C PHE A 200 -8.72 12.88 -6.60
N THR A 201 -8.04 13.80 -7.28
CA THR A 201 -7.83 13.75 -8.74
C THR A 201 -6.47 13.18 -9.12
N THR A 202 -5.67 12.79 -8.13
CA THR A 202 -4.30 12.32 -8.28
C THR A 202 -4.07 11.10 -7.40
N ASN A 203 -3.29 10.15 -7.89
CA ASN A 203 -3.06 8.88 -7.21
C ASN A 203 -2.13 9.10 -6.00
N ARG A 204 -2.57 8.63 -4.83
CA ARG A 204 -1.69 8.49 -3.65
C ARG A 204 -0.94 7.16 -3.69
N THR A 205 -1.46 6.19 -4.43
CA THR A 205 -0.86 4.87 -4.61
C THR A 205 0.19 4.89 -5.72
N LEU A 206 1.01 3.84 -5.77
CA LEU A 206 1.97 3.59 -6.84
C LEU A 206 1.28 2.81 -7.95
N SER A 207 1.41 3.26 -9.20
CA SER A 207 0.95 2.48 -10.35
C SER A 207 1.80 1.21 -10.52
N ASP A 208 1.28 0.24 -11.27
CA ASP A 208 2.06 -0.94 -11.67
C ASP A 208 3.34 -0.55 -12.45
N ASP A 209 3.31 0.58 -13.15
CA ASP A 209 4.46 1.15 -13.85
C ASP A 209 5.54 1.66 -12.88
N ASP A 210 5.16 2.44 -11.87
CA ASP A 210 6.08 2.92 -10.84
C ASP A 210 6.65 1.75 -10.02
N LEU A 211 5.82 0.74 -9.75
CA LEU A 211 6.24 -0.49 -9.07
C LEU A 211 7.28 -1.27 -9.90
N ALA A 212 7.10 -1.38 -11.22
CA ALA A 212 8.09 -2.00 -12.10
C ALA A 212 9.40 -1.19 -12.13
N GLY A 213 9.29 0.15 -12.20
CA GLY A 213 10.42 1.07 -12.17
C GLY A 213 11.24 0.97 -10.88
N ILE A 214 10.64 1.07 -9.70
CA ILE A 214 11.41 1.03 -8.45
C ILE A 214 12.02 -0.34 -8.17
N ARG A 215 11.29 -1.42 -8.51
CA ARG A 215 11.76 -2.80 -8.28
C ARG A 215 12.87 -3.22 -9.24
N SER A 216 13.00 -2.58 -10.39
CA SER A 216 14.16 -2.81 -11.27
C SER A 216 15.44 -2.15 -10.75
N ILE A 217 15.34 -1.08 -9.95
CA ILE A 217 16.51 -0.48 -9.28
C ILE A 217 16.90 -1.26 -8.03
N TYR A 218 15.94 -1.48 -7.12
CA TYR A 218 16.22 -1.95 -5.76
C TYR A 218 15.82 -3.40 -5.51
N GLY A 219 15.15 -4.05 -6.47
CA GLY A 219 14.57 -5.37 -6.27
C GLY A 219 13.28 -5.31 -5.43
N ARG A 220 12.60 -6.46 -5.36
CA ARG A 220 11.40 -6.69 -4.56
C ARG A 220 11.75 -7.45 -3.28
N ARG A 221 11.00 -7.21 -2.21
CA ARG A 221 11.21 -7.89 -0.91
C ARG A 221 10.83 -9.36 -0.93
N ASN A 222 9.96 -9.77 -1.85
CA ASN A 222 9.53 -11.15 -2.04
C ASN A 222 10.08 -11.76 -3.33
N SER A 223 10.33 -13.07 -3.32
CA SER A 223 10.88 -13.82 -4.45
C SER A 223 9.78 -14.30 -5.42
N GLN A 224 8.90 -13.39 -5.85
CA GLN A 224 7.93 -13.71 -6.88
C GLN A 224 8.62 -13.72 -8.25
N PRO A 225 8.53 -14.80 -9.02
CA PRO A 225 9.16 -14.89 -10.33
C PRO A 225 8.59 -13.82 -11.27
N VAL A 226 9.49 -13.19 -12.03
CA VAL A 226 9.15 -12.16 -13.02
C VAL A 226 10.00 -12.32 -14.25
N GLY A 227 9.51 -11.83 -15.38
CA GLY A 227 10.28 -11.70 -16.59
C GLY A 227 10.30 -10.27 -17.10
N SER A 228 10.69 -10.15 -18.37
CA SER A 228 10.87 -8.88 -19.05
C SER A 228 10.43 -8.96 -20.50
N VAL A 229 10.11 -7.81 -21.09
CA VAL A 229 10.04 -7.62 -22.55
C VAL A 229 11.12 -6.63 -22.95
N ALA A 230 11.88 -6.92 -24.00
CA ALA A 230 12.91 -6.00 -24.50
C ALA A 230 13.11 -6.13 -26.00
N GLY A 231 13.56 -5.07 -26.65
CA GLY A 231 13.89 -5.10 -28.07
C GLY A 231 14.22 -3.71 -28.60
N ARG A 232 13.97 -3.48 -29.88
CA ARG A 232 14.20 -2.19 -30.54
C ARG A 232 12.95 -1.67 -31.23
N VAL A 233 12.75 -0.36 -31.17
CA VAL A 233 11.85 0.39 -32.04
C VAL A 233 12.67 0.98 -33.19
N ASN A 234 12.22 0.87 -34.43
CA ASN A 234 12.84 1.48 -35.62
C ASN A 234 12.66 3.03 -35.68
N TYR A 235 12.94 3.72 -34.58
CA TYR A 235 12.71 5.16 -34.42
C TYR A 235 13.93 5.91 -33.85
N GLY A 236 14.50 5.45 -32.74
CA GLY A 236 15.55 6.14 -31.99
C GLY A 236 15.07 6.52 -30.57
N ALA A 237 15.60 7.61 -30.01
CA ALA A 237 15.21 8.08 -28.66
C ALA A 237 13.76 8.60 -28.62
N GLY A 238 13.04 8.29 -27.53
CA GLY A 238 11.82 9.00 -27.16
C GLY A 238 10.50 8.38 -27.60
N ALA A 239 10.49 7.15 -28.10
CA ALA A 239 9.24 6.40 -28.27
C ALA A 239 8.81 5.83 -26.91
N HIS A 240 7.54 6.01 -26.56
CA HIS A 240 6.97 5.47 -25.33
C HIS A 240 6.43 4.07 -25.59
N VAL A 241 7.03 3.07 -24.95
CA VAL A 241 6.62 1.68 -25.04
C VAL A 241 5.97 1.27 -23.73
N TRP A 242 4.77 0.70 -23.77
CA TRP A 242 4.10 0.19 -22.58
C TRP A 242 3.51 -1.20 -22.82
N VAL A 243 3.26 -1.90 -21.70
CA VAL A 243 2.62 -3.21 -21.72
C VAL A 243 1.34 -3.21 -20.91
N GLU A 244 0.30 -3.84 -21.47
CA GLU A 244 -0.97 -4.09 -20.80
C GLU A 244 -1.18 -5.58 -20.63
N LYS A 245 -1.57 -6.03 -19.43
CA LYS A 245 -1.91 -7.44 -19.18
C LYS A 245 -3.09 -7.83 -20.06
N ALA A 246 -2.96 -8.89 -20.85
CA ALA A 246 -3.98 -9.28 -21.82
C ALA A 246 -5.31 -9.72 -21.16
N ASP A 247 -5.25 -10.24 -19.94
CA ASP A 247 -6.39 -10.74 -19.16
C ASP A 247 -7.19 -9.63 -18.46
N THR A 248 -6.54 -8.54 -18.06
CA THR A 248 -7.14 -7.47 -17.27
C THR A 248 -7.18 -6.13 -18.00
N GLY A 249 -6.32 -5.91 -18.99
CA GLY A 249 -6.15 -4.62 -19.67
C GLY A 249 -5.43 -3.56 -18.84
N ARG A 250 -4.87 -3.92 -17.68
CA ARG A 250 -4.11 -3.01 -16.81
C ARG A 250 -2.71 -2.78 -17.38
N ILE A 251 -2.23 -1.55 -17.30
CA ILE A 251 -0.81 -1.25 -17.54
C ILE A 251 0.01 -2.00 -16.49
N ALA A 252 1.08 -2.65 -16.93
CA ALA A 252 2.00 -3.39 -16.06
C ALA A 252 3.41 -2.80 -16.01
N GLY A 253 3.71 -1.84 -16.88
CA GLY A 253 5.01 -1.22 -17.01
C GLY A 253 5.15 -0.49 -18.34
N SER A 254 6.06 0.48 -18.35
CA SER A 254 6.40 1.30 -19.51
C SER A 254 7.89 1.66 -19.48
N SER A 255 8.38 2.09 -20.63
CA SER A 255 9.75 2.56 -20.81
C SER A 255 9.81 3.52 -21.99
N ILE A 256 10.87 4.32 -22.03
CA ILE A 256 11.17 5.19 -23.15
C ILE A 256 12.36 4.59 -23.91
N THR A 257 12.32 4.60 -25.24
CA THR A 257 13.44 4.11 -26.03
C THR A 257 14.68 4.98 -25.85
N ARG A 258 15.84 4.34 -25.77
CA ARG A 258 17.14 4.99 -25.83
C ARG A 258 17.42 5.55 -27.23
N SER A 259 18.48 6.34 -27.35
CA SER A 259 18.96 6.91 -28.63
C SER A 259 19.20 5.89 -29.75
N ASP A 260 19.51 4.64 -29.42
CA ASP A 260 19.65 3.56 -30.40
C ASP A 260 18.35 2.79 -30.70
N GLY A 261 17.22 3.27 -30.18
CA GLY A 261 15.89 2.67 -30.31
C GLY A 261 15.63 1.50 -29.36
N SER A 262 16.59 1.11 -28.52
CA SER A 262 16.39 -0.01 -27.59
C SER A 262 15.44 0.35 -26.44
N TYR A 263 14.61 -0.61 -26.04
CA TYR A 263 13.71 -0.51 -24.88
C TYR A 263 13.74 -1.82 -24.07
N ARG A 264 13.34 -1.71 -22.79
CA ARG A 264 13.17 -2.84 -21.89
C ARG A 264 12.10 -2.49 -20.86
N ILE A 265 11.29 -3.47 -20.46
CA ILE A 265 10.36 -3.37 -19.35
C ILE A 265 10.55 -4.63 -18.50
N ASP A 266 10.92 -4.45 -17.24
CA ASP A 266 11.20 -5.53 -16.29
C ASP A 266 10.04 -5.75 -15.32
N GLN A 267 10.22 -6.70 -14.40
CA GLN A 267 9.35 -6.87 -13.23
C GLN A 267 7.92 -7.30 -13.58
N LEU A 268 7.73 -7.82 -14.80
CA LEU A 268 6.46 -8.29 -15.32
C LEU A 268 6.17 -9.70 -14.79
N PRO A 269 5.03 -9.93 -14.12
CA PRO A 269 4.58 -11.27 -13.79
C PRO A 269 4.48 -12.16 -15.05
N PRO A 270 4.69 -13.48 -14.95
CA PRO A 270 4.47 -14.38 -16.08
C PRO A 270 3.04 -14.26 -16.60
N GLY A 271 2.88 -14.16 -17.92
CA GLY A 271 1.58 -13.92 -18.53
C GLY A 271 1.67 -13.41 -19.96
N ASN A 272 0.51 -13.12 -20.54
CA ASN A 272 0.40 -12.54 -21.89
C ASN A 272 0.13 -11.04 -21.79
N TYR A 273 0.77 -10.28 -22.67
CA TYR A 273 0.75 -8.84 -22.69
C TYR A 273 0.46 -8.32 -24.09
N ARG A 274 -0.30 -7.23 -24.16
CA ARG A 274 -0.30 -6.33 -25.32
C ARG A 274 0.89 -5.39 -25.14
N VAL A 275 1.68 -5.21 -26.18
CA VAL A 275 2.85 -4.33 -26.17
C VAL A 275 2.61 -3.25 -27.21
N ASN A 276 2.58 -2.00 -26.79
CA ASN A 276 2.24 -0.89 -27.67
C ASN A 276 3.35 0.15 -27.64
N VAL A 277 3.44 0.94 -28.71
CA VAL A 277 4.39 2.04 -28.80
C VAL A 277 3.74 3.28 -29.40
N GLU A 278 3.92 4.43 -28.77
CA GLU A 278 3.40 5.72 -29.21
C GLU A 278 4.48 6.80 -29.26
N TYR A 279 4.19 7.82 -30.05
CA TYR A 279 4.93 9.07 -30.06
C TYR A 279 4.40 9.96 -28.92
N LEU A 280 5.28 10.60 -28.17
CA LEU A 280 4.89 11.44 -27.02
C LEU A 280 4.42 12.83 -27.50
N ASP A 281 3.13 12.96 -27.83
CA ASP A 281 2.51 14.17 -28.39
C ASP A 281 1.20 14.60 -27.71
N ASP A 282 1.19 14.52 -26.37
CA ASP A 282 0.04 14.64 -25.45
C ASP A 282 -0.68 13.30 -25.25
N PRO A 283 -1.15 12.99 -24.03
CA PRO A 283 -1.22 13.88 -22.85
C PRO A 283 0.12 14.07 -22.11
N VAL A 284 1.16 13.32 -22.45
CA VAL A 284 2.54 13.57 -22.01
C VAL A 284 3.38 13.84 -23.24
N VAL A 285 4.20 14.90 -23.20
CA VAL A 285 5.10 15.23 -24.32
C VAL A 285 6.55 14.89 -24.02
N ALA A 286 7.33 14.65 -25.07
CA ALA A 286 8.74 14.29 -24.98
C ALA A 286 9.59 15.28 -24.14
N ALA A 287 9.23 16.56 -24.10
CA ALA A 287 9.95 17.57 -23.31
C ALA A 287 9.70 17.45 -21.79
N GLU A 288 8.64 16.76 -21.39
CA GLU A 288 8.28 16.52 -19.98
C GLU A 288 8.89 15.22 -19.45
N ILE A 289 9.27 14.33 -20.36
CA ILE A 289 10.12 13.19 -20.10
C ILE A 289 11.58 13.68 -20.11
N THR A 290 12.12 13.99 -18.95
CA THR A 290 13.57 14.17 -18.79
C THR A 290 14.27 12.81 -18.93
N PRO A 291 15.50 12.73 -19.49
CA PRO A 291 16.59 13.69 -19.34
C PRO A 291 17.26 14.12 -20.66
N SER A 292 17.64 15.40 -20.75
CA SER A 292 18.53 15.97 -21.78
C SER A 292 19.98 15.43 -21.73
N ARG A 293 20.20 14.29 -21.08
CA ARG A 293 21.49 13.68 -20.77
C ARG A 293 21.34 12.15 -20.74
N GLY A 294 22.45 11.43 -20.78
CA GLY A 294 22.41 9.98 -20.65
C GLY A 294 21.93 9.26 -21.92
N PRO A 295 21.36 8.05 -21.78
CA PRO A 295 21.01 7.20 -22.92
C PRO A 295 19.83 7.72 -23.78
N TYR A 296 19.08 8.72 -23.29
CA TYR A 296 17.95 9.35 -23.99
C TYR A 296 18.28 10.69 -24.66
N THR A 297 19.57 11.05 -24.74
CA THR A 297 20.02 12.27 -25.42
C THR A 297 19.40 12.37 -26.82
N GLY A 298 18.77 13.51 -27.12
CA GLY A 298 18.12 13.76 -28.42
C GLY A 298 16.60 13.50 -28.45
N ILE A 299 15.99 13.17 -27.31
CA ILE A 299 14.53 13.15 -27.16
C ILE A 299 13.89 14.50 -27.55
N GLY A 300 12.72 14.47 -28.18
CA GLY A 300 11.95 15.65 -28.59
C GLY A 300 12.35 16.28 -29.95
N GLY A 301 13.43 15.82 -30.58
CA GLY A 301 13.86 16.26 -31.92
C GLY A 301 13.45 15.33 -33.07
N GLN A 302 12.77 14.22 -32.76
CA GLN A 302 12.46 13.16 -33.71
C GLN A 302 11.11 13.38 -34.43
N PRO A 303 10.92 12.89 -35.67
CA PRO A 303 9.69 13.10 -36.43
C PRO A 303 8.52 12.32 -35.82
N ALA A 304 7.28 12.82 -35.85
CA ALA A 304 6.14 12.04 -35.36
C ALA A 304 6.00 10.68 -36.08
N PHE A 305 5.39 9.70 -35.41
CA PHE A 305 5.04 8.39 -35.97
C PHE A 305 3.69 7.92 -35.47
N ARG A 306 3.11 6.95 -36.18
CA ARG A 306 1.82 6.35 -35.83
C ARG A 306 1.99 5.21 -34.83
N THR A 307 1.13 5.17 -33.82
CA THR A 307 1.11 4.12 -32.79
C THR A 307 1.05 2.73 -33.42
N ALA A 308 1.81 1.79 -32.85
CA ALA A 308 1.80 0.39 -33.24
C ALA A 308 1.46 -0.52 -32.05
N GLU A 309 0.68 -1.56 -32.32
CA GLU A 309 0.27 -2.58 -31.35
C GLU A 309 0.93 -3.93 -31.68
N SER A 310 1.31 -4.68 -30.64
CA SER A 310 1.90 -6.01 -30.73
C SER A 310 1.54 -6.83 -29.47
N GLN A 311 2.06 -8.05 -29.35
CA GLN A 311 1.81 -8.94 -28.23
C GLN A 311 3.07 -9.71 -27.83
N ALA A 312 3.19 -10.03 -26.55
CA ALA A 312 4.27 -10.84 -26.01
C ALA A 312 3.77 -11.77 -24.91
N SER A 313 4.37 -12.96 -24.83
CA SER A 313 4.24 -13.84 -23.67
C SER A 313 5.51 -13.73 -22.84
N VAL A 314 5.37 -13.46 -21.54
CA VAL A 314 6.48 -13.34 -20.59
C VAL A 314 6.49 -14.57 -19.70
N ALA A 315 7.64 -15.21 -19.56
CA ALA A 315 7.85 -16.30 -18.62
C ALA A 315 8.71 -15.83 -17.43
N ALA A 316 8.69 -16.61 -16.37
CA ALA A 316 9.52 -16.38 -15.19
C ALA A 316 11.01 -16.38 -15.55
N ASP A 317 11.74 -15.39 -15.05
CA ASP A 317 13.21 -15.27 -15.12
C ASP A 317 13.77 -15.24 -16.55
N THR A 318 12.94 -14.90 -17.53
CA THR A 318 13.35 -14.73 -18.94
C THR A 318 13.08 -13.34 -19.46
N THR A 319 13.80 -12.97 -20.53
CA THR A 319 13.49 -11.77 -21.32
C THR A 319 12.92 -12.22 -22.66
N THR A 320 11.69 -11.81 -22.94
CA THR A 320 11.05 -11.99 -24.24
C THR A 320 11.52 -10.88 -25.18
N THR A 321 12.18 -11.28 -26.28
CA THR A 321 12.63 -10.32 -27.31
C THR A 321 11.47 -9.94 -28.24
N LEU A 322 11.24 -8.65 -28.41
CA LEU A 322 10.22 -8.12 -29.32
C LEU A 322 10.69 -6.82 -29.97
N ASP A 323 10.90 -6.82 -31.28
CA ASP A 323 11.15 -5.59 -32.04
C ASP A 323 9.82 -5.00 -32.53
N LEU A 324 9.72 -3.67 -32.47
CA LEU A 324 8.52 -2.92 -32.86
C LEU A 324 8.83 -2.05 -34.07
N ASN A 325 7.93 -2.10 -35.06
CA ASN A 325 8.06 -1.31 -36.28
C ASN A 325 6.97 -0.25 -36.32
N VAL A 326 7.37 1.01 -36.35
CA VAL A 326 6.50 2.18 -36.46
C VAL A 326 6.63 2.82 -37.84
N GLN A 327 5.54 3.43 -38.28
CA GLN A 327 5.48 4.19 -39.52
C GLN A 327 5.62 5.68 -39.22
N LEU A 328 6.67 6.31 -39.74
CA LEU A 328 6.87 7.75 -39.63
C LEU A 328 5.75 8.53 -40.32
N GLY A 329 5.37 9.65 -39.71
CA GLY A 329 4.29 10.53 -40.14
C GLY A 329 3.42 10.94 -38.96
N ALA A 330 2.92 12.17 -39.00
CA ALA A 330 1.99 12.66 -37.99
C ALA A 330 0.71 11.81 -37.98
N PRO A 331 0.16 11.51 -36.79
CA PRO A 331 -1.16 10.91 -36.66
C PRO A 331 -2.23 11.76 -37.38
N ALA A 332 -3.19 11.10 -38.03
CA ALA A 332 -4.36 11.73 -38.61
C ALA A 332 -5.36 12.22 -37.53
N PHE A 333 -5.31 11.63 -36.33
CA PHE A 333 -6.05 12.05 -35.15
C PHE A 333 -5.21 11.78 -33.90
N ASN A 334 -5.46 12.54 -32.82
CA ASN A 334 -4.72 12.36 -31.56
C ASN A 334 -5.62 12.60 -30.35
N LEU A 335 -5.62 11.70 -29.37
CA LEU A 335 -6.37 11.81 -28.12
C LEU A 335 -5.50 12.54 -27.10
N ARG A 336 -5.72 13.84 -26.95
CA ARG A 336 -4.88 14.72 -26.12
C ARG A 336 -5.32 14.77 -24.65
N ALA A 337 -6.60 14.54 -24.38
CA ALA A 337 -7.16 14.74 -23.06
C ALA A 337 -8.32 13.79 -22.78
N LEU A 338 -8.49 13.46 -21.51
CA LEU A 338 -9.56 12.62 -21.01
C LEU A 338 -10.07 13.18 -19.69
N GLY A 339 -11.36 13.06 -19.42
CA GLY A 339 -11.93 13.48 -18.14
C GLY A 339 -13.22 12.76 -17.78
N ILE A 340 -13.54 12.73 -16.49
CA ILE A 340 -14.83 12.27 -15.97
C ILE A 340 -15.58 13.50 -15.43
N ASP A 341 -16.83 13.67 -15.82
CA ASP A 341 -17.68 14.83 -15.44
C ASP A 341 -17.12 16.19 -15.92
N GLY A 342 -16.26 16.18 -16.94
CA GLY A 342 -15.62 17.32 -17.59
C GLY A 342 -14.40 16.85 -18.39
N VAL A 343 -13.67 17.76 -19.06
CA VAL A 343 -12.35 17.45 -19.64
C VAL A 343 -11.29 17.97 -18.68
N ALA A 344 -10.49 17.08 -18.12
CA ALA A 344 -9.28 17.43 -17.39
C ALA A 344 -8.10 17.29 -18.36
N PRO A 345 -7.51 18.38 -18.86
CA PRO A 345 -6.28 18.22 -19.62
C PRO A 345 -5.22 17.68 -18.64
N ASN A 346 -4.65 16.54 -18.98
CA ASN A 346 -3.32 16.11 -18.54
C ASN A 346 -3.16 15.30 -17.24
N VAL A 347 -4.23 14.77 -16.63
CA VAL A 347 -4.11 13.77 -15.56
C VAL A 347 -5.08 12.61 -15.76
N ALA A 348 -4.81 11.48 -15.13
CA ALA A 348 -5.73 10.35 -15.17
C ALA A 348 -7.02 10.70 -14.46
N SER A 349 -8.12 10.18 -14.98
CA SER A 349 -9.43 10.29 -14.36
C SER A 349 -9.67 9.14 -13.41
N THR A 350 -9.95 9.53 -12.18
CA THR A 350 -10.26 8.66 -11.07
C THR A 350 -11.66 8.04 -11.23
N ILE A 351 -11.74 6.71 -11.20
CA ILE A 351 -12.97 5.92 -11.34
C ILE A 351 -13.05 4.82 -10.26
N ALA A 352 -14.24 4.30 -10.00
CA ALA A 352 -14.49 3.22 -9.04
C ALA A 352 -15.21 2.04 -9.71
N ALA A 353 -15.04 0.85 -9.11
CA ALA A 353 -15.73 -0.36 -9.53
C ALA A 353 -17.25 -0.23 -9.37
N GLY A 354 -18.01 -0.80 -10.30
CA GLY A 354 -19.48 -0.71 -10.32
C GLY A 354 -20.04 0.66 -10.73
N GLY A 355 -19.19 1.65 -11.00
CA GLY A 355 -19.59 2.99 -11.39
C GLY A 355 -20.03 3.12 -12.86
N THR A 356 -20.86 4.12 -13.13
CA THR A 356 -21.12 4.60 -14.49
C THR A 356 -20.82 6.09 -14.55
N TYR A 357 -20.02 6.49 -15.52
CA TYR A 357 -19.46 7.83 -15.60
C TYR A 357 -19.67 8.46 -16.97
N ARG A 358 -19.76 9.79 -17.01
CA ARG A 358 -19.66 10.52 -18.27
C ARG A 358 -18.19 10.78 -18.59
N LEU A 359 -17.66 9.99 -19.52
CA LEU A 359 -16.29 10.07 -20.02
C LEU A 359 -16.22 11.08 -21.17
N TYR A 360 -15.35 12.08 -21.04
CA TYR A 360 -15.04 13.06 -22.08
C TYR A 360 -13.67 12.75 -22.66
N ILE A 361 -13.55 12.83 -23.99
CA ILE A 361 -12.34 12.57 -24.75
C ILE A 361 -12.14 13.75 -25.70
N GLY A 362 -11.05 14.48 -25.53
CA GLY A 362 -10.69 15.64 -26.33
C GLY A 362 -9.43 15.39 -27.14
N GLY A 363 -9.40 15.89 -28.37
CA GLY A 363 -8.23 15.73 -29.21
C GLY A 363 -8.43 16.08 -30.67
N ASP A 364 -7.35 16.06 -31.43
CA ASP A 364 -7.38 16.41 -32.85
C ASP A 364 -8.22 15.39 -33.63
N ASN A 365 -9.23 15.87 -34.36
CA ASN A 365 -10.12 15.06 -35.21
C ASN A 365 -10.89 13.93 -34.48
N VAL A 366 -11.03 13.96 -33.14
CA VAL A 366 -11.76 12.91 -32.39
C VAL A 366 -13.25 12.85 -32.71
N ASP A 367 -13.83 13.96 -33.17
CA ASP A 367 -15.22 14.07 -33.63
C ASP A 367 -15.47 13.35 -34.96
N GLN A 368 -14.42 13.06 -35.73
CA GLN A 368 -14.47 12.32 -37.00
C GLN A 368 -14.41 10.80 -36.81
N ILE A 369 -14.12 10.32 -35.60
CA ILE A 369 -14.02 8.90 -35.28
C ILE A 369 -15.42 8.32 -35.03
N ALA A 370 -15.69 7.15 -35.64
CA ALA A 370 -16.95 6.44 -35.44
C ALA A 370 -17.11 6.00 -33.97
N ALA A 371 -18.33 6.12 -33.43
CA ALA A 371 -18.61 5.87 -32.02
C ALA A 371 -18.15 4.48 -31.52
N ASN A 372 -18.33 3.44 -32.35
CA ASN A 372 -17.94 2.06 -32.02
C ASN A 372 -16.42 1.84 -31.94
N ASN A 373 -15.62 2.81 -32.38
CA ASN A 373 -14.17 2.67 -32.43
C ASN A 373 -13.47 3.26 -31.19
N PHE A 374 -14.22 3.74 -30.20
CA PHE A 374 -13.70 4.09 -28.88
C PHE A 374 -13.83 2.89 -27.94
N THR A 375 -12.73 2.48 -27.33
CA THR A 375 -12.65 1.24 -26.52
C THR A 375 -11.76 1.42 -25.30
N VAL A 376 -12.02 0.61 -24.27
CA VAL A 376 -11.05 0.29 -23.23
C VAL A 376 -10.74 -1.20 -23.38
N LEU A 377 -9.46 -1.59 -23.49
CA LEU A 377 -9.10 -2.99 -23.76
C LEU A 377 -9.16 -3.90 -22.52
N SER A 378 -9.86 -3.45 -21.47
CA SER A 378 -10.15 -4.19 -20.24
C SER A 378 -11.50 -4.89 -20.36
N PRO A 379 -11.63 -6.17 -19.95
CA PRO A 379 -12.92 -6.83 -19.91
C PRO A 379 -13.86 -6.27 -18.81
N PHE A 380 -13.35 -5.42 -17.92
CA PHE A 380 -14.10 -4.83 -16.81
C PHE A 380 -14.72 -3.47 -17.14
N MET A 381 -14.47 -2.93 -18.33
CA MET A 381 -14.88 -1.59 -18.70
C MET A 381 -15.46 -1.58 -20.11
N ARG A 382 -16.56 -0.83 -20.29
CA ARG A 382 -17.20 -0.68 -21.60
C ARG A 382 -17.57 0.78 -21.84
N ILE A 383 -17.16 1.30 -22.99
CA ILE A 383 -17.67 2.56 -23.53
C ILE A 383 -18.96 2.24 -24.28
N ASP A 384 -20.06 2.91 -23.95
CA ASP A 384 -21.34 2.75 -24.64
C ASP A 384 -21.41 3.66 -25.89
N PRO A 385 -21.24 3.13 -27.11
CA PRO A 385 -21.20 3.96 -28.31
C PRO A 385 -22.53 4.66 -28.61
N ALA A 386 -23.66 4.12 -28.14
CA ALA A 386 -24.98 4.73 -28.33
C ALA A 386 -25.14 6.04 -27.53
N SER A 387 -24.33 6.24 -26.50
CA SER A 387 -24.34 7.43 -25.65
C SER A 387 -23.44 8.57 -26.15
N ARG A 388 -22.86 8.44 -27.35
CA ARG A 388 -21.93 9.43 -27.91
C ARG A 388 -22.59 10.80 -28.07
N VAL A 389 -21.91 11.84 -27.59
CA VAL A 389 -22.23 13.25 -27.89
C VAL A 389 -20.98 13.95 -28.40
N VAL A 390 -21.12 14.80 -29.42
CA VAL A 390 -20.08 15.78 -29.79
C VAL A 390 -20.36 17.02 -28.96
N GLU A 391 -19.44 17.34 -28.06
CA GLU A 391 -19.62 18.39 -27.07
C GLU A 391 -19.34 19.77 -27.68
N SER A 392 -20.06 20.78 -27.19
CA SER A 392 -19.84 22.18 -27.55
C SER A 392 -19.61 23.01 -26.29
N GLY A 393 -18.85 24.09 -26.39
CA GLY A 393 -18.61 25.01 -25.27
C GLY A 393 -17.42 24.69 -24.37
N PHE A 394 -16.61 23.67 -24.67
CA PHE A 394 -15.30 23.52 -24.05
C PHE A 394 -14.31 24.54 -24.62
N PRO A 395 -13.53 25.26 -23.78
CA PRO A 395 -12.52 26.22 -24.23
C PRO A 395 -11.23 25.52 -24.67
N THR A 396 -11.34 24.53 -25.56
CA THR A 396 -10.21 23.74 -26.08
C THR A 396 -9.94 24.08 -27.54
N PRO A 397 -8.68 23.99 -28.01
CA PRO A 397 -8.35 24.20 -29.42
C PRO A 397 -8.76 23.01 -30.31
N TYR A 398 -9.26 21.93 -29.72
CA TYR A 398 -9.63 20.69 -30.37
C TYR A 398 -11.07 20.25 -29.99
N PRO A 399 -11.73 19.44 -30.84
CA PRO A 399 -13.03 18.85 -30.54
C PRO A 399 -13.04 17.96 -29.29
N VAL A 400 -14.21 17.84 -28.67
CA VAL A 400 -14.47 16.96 -27.53
C VAL A 400 -15.68 16.09 -27.84
N VAL A 401 -15.57 14.79 -27.56
CA VAL A 401 -16.68 13.84 -27.60
C VAL A 401 -16.86 13.22 -26.21
N SER A 402 -18.06 12.76 -25.90
CA SER A 402 -18.34 12.13 -24.61
C SER A 402 -19.21 10.89 -24.73
N PHE A 403 -19.02 9.97 -23.80
CA PHE A 403 -19.66 8.65 -23.73
C PHE A 403 -20.00 8.29 -22.29
N ASN A 404 -20.90 7.34 -22.10
CA ASN A 404 -21.07 6.63 -20.84
C ASN A 404 -20.00 5.54 -20.78
N LEU A 405 -19.14 5.62 -19.76
CA LEU A 405 -18.20 4.58 -19.37
C LEU A 405 -18.85 3.76 -18.25
N ILE A 406 -18.96 2.45 -18.47
CA ILE A 406 -19.54 1.50 -17.51
C ILE A 406 -18.41 0.64 -16.96
N VAL A 407 -18.25 0.61 -15.65
CA VAL A 407 -17.21 -0.15 -14.94
C VAL A 407 -17.88 -1.27 -14.14
N THR A 408 -17.42 -2.51 -14.29
CA THR A 408 -17.98 -3.64 -13.52
C THR A 408 -17.58 -3.56 -12.05
N ASP A 409 -18.37 -4.17 -11.18
CA ASP A 409 -18.09 -4.35 -9.74
C ASP A 409 -16.81 -5.15 -9.46
N SER A 410 -16.45 -6.04 -10.40
CA SER A 410 -15.30 -6.93 -10.35
C SER A 410 -14.01 -6.31 -10.91
N ALA A 411 -14.06 -5.05 -11.36
CA ALA A 411 -12.93 -4.32 -11.91
C ALA A 411 -11.75 -4.30 -10.94
N LYS A 412 -10.53 -4.47 -11.47
CA LYS A 412 -9.31 -4.55 -10.65
C LYS A 412 -8.68 -3.18 -10.49
N TYR A 413 -8.04 -2.94 -9.35
CA TYR A 413 -7.22 -1.74 -9.15
C TYR A 413 -6.08 -1.67 -10.15
N GLY A 414 -5.78 -0.46 -10.63
CA GLY A 414 -4.72 -0.14 -11.57
C GLY A 414 -5.16 0.89 -12.63
N ASP A 415 -4.25 1.14 -13.56
CA ASP A 415 -4.44 2.12 -14.63
C ASP A 415 -4.79 1.45 -15.96
N TYR A 416 -5.68 2.09 -16.70
CA TYR A 416 -6.25 1.60 -17.94
C TYR A 416 -6.20 2.67 -19.02
N SER A 417 -5.92 2.25 -20.24
CA SER A 417 -5.85 3.15 -21.39
C SER A 417 -7.19 3.24 -22.11
N VAL A 418 -7.52 4.43 -22.62
CA VAL A 418 -8.59 4.60 -23.60
C VAL A 418 -7.97 4.58 -24.98
N ARG A 419 -8.54 3.77 -25.88
CA ARG A 419 -8.10 3.56 -27.24
C ARG A 419 -9.15 4.04 -28.23
N ALA A 420 -8.73 4.74 -29.27
CA ALA A 420 -9.56 5.06 -30.43
C ALA A 420 -8.93 4.57 -31.72
N GLN A 421 -9.76 4.25 -32.73
CA GLN A 421 -9.30 3.75 -34.01
C GLN A 421 -10.02 4.42 -35.19
N ASN A 422 -9.26 4.82 -36.21
CA ASN A 422 -9.79 5.29 -37.48
C ASN A 422 -9.07 4.62 -38.65
N GLY A 423 -9.78 3.77 -39.39
CA GLY A 423 -9.16 2.88 -40.38
C GLY A 423 -8.12 1.95 -39.74
N ALA A 424 -6.88 2.01 -40.22
CA ALA A 424 -5.77 1.24 -39.68
C ALA A 424 -4.99 1.97 -38.56
N GLU A 425 -5.30 3.24 -38.32
CA GLU A 425 -4.58 4.06 -37.34
C GLU A 425 -5.28 3.98 -35.97
N VAL A 426 -4.46 3.90 -34.92
CA VAL A 426 -4.89 3.78 -33.52
C VAL A 426 -4.18 4.84 -32.71
N ASN A 427 -4.81 5.31 -31.64
CA ASN A 427 -4.23 6.28 -30.73
C ASN A 427 -4.83 6.09 -29.32
N TYR A 428 -4.09 6.52 -28.30
CA TYR A 428 -4.37 6.20 -26.90
C TYR A 428 -4.28 7.42 -26.00
N VAL A 429 -5.03 7.35 -24.90
CA VAL A 429 -4.68 8.02 -23.65
C VAL A 429 -4.14 6.93 -22.72
N VAL A 430 -2.81 6.80 -22.64
CA VAL A 430 -2.16 5.72 -21.89
C VAL A 430 -2.33 5.94 -20.39
N GLY A 431 -3.03 5.01 -19.72
CA GLY A 431 -3.30 5.08 -18.28
C GLY A 431 -4.28 6.21 -17.90
N GLY A 432 -5.09 6.68 -18.85
CA GLY A 432 -6.03 7.78 -18.63
C GLY A 432 -7.12 7.50 -17.60
N LEU A 433 -7.41 6.23 -17.28
CA LEU A 433 -8.40 5.83 -16.29
C LEU A 433 -7.72 5.14 -15.12
N ALA A 434 -7.80 5.74 -13.92
CA ALA A 434 -7.20 5.22 -12.70
C ALA A 434 -8.30 4.66 -11.80
N LEU A 435 -8.26 3.34 -11.57
CA LEU A 435 -9.09 2.68 -10.56
C LEU A 435 -8.21 2.46 -9.33
N ASP A 436 -8.19 3.45 -8.44
CA ASP A 436 -7.38 3.44 -7.22
C ASP A 436 -8.22 2.90 -6.04
N PRO A 437 -7.70 2.08 -5.12
CA PRO A 437 -8.40 1.80 -3.86
C PRO A 437 -8.74 3.05 -3.04
N TYR A 438 -8.07 4.19 -3.28
CA TYR A 438 -8.24 5.43 -2.53
C TYR A 438 -9.34 6.38 -3.03
N THR A 439 -10.05 6.08 -4.13
CA THR A 439 -11.07 6.99 -4.68
C THR A 439 -12.24 7.21 -3.75
N ASP A 440 -12.48 6.26 -2.83
CA ASP A 440 -13.58 6.32 -1.89
C ASP A 440 -13.19 6.20 -0.41
N PHE A 441 -11.96 5.85 0.01
CA PHE A 441 -11.63 5.79 1.44
C PHE A 441 -10.15 5.97 1.81
N VAL A 442 -9.95 6.53 3.01
CA VAL A 442 -8.73 6.52 3.82
C VAL A 442 -8.37 5.07 4.15
N GLU A 443 -7.07 4.73 4.02
CA GLU A 443 -6.43 3.45 4.39
C GLU A 443 -6.69 2.25 3.44
N LEU A 444 -5.59 1.60 3.00
CA LEU A 444 -5.63 0.18 2.60
C LEU A 444 -6.39 -0.58 3.67
N ASN A 445 -7.35 -1.46 3.33
CA ASN A 445 -8.00 -2.30 4.33
C ASN A 445 -6.89 -2.98 5.14
N PRO A 446 -6.66 -2.59 6.41
CA PRO A 446 -5.49 -3.05 7.12
C PRO A 446 -5.47 -4.58 7.27
N LEU A 447 -6.63 -5.23 7.16
CA LEU A 447 -6.78 -6.70 7.14
C LEU A 447 -6.11 -7.38 5.93
N GLU A 448 -5.78 -6.65 4.87
CA GLU A 448 -5.03 -7.19 3.73
C GLU A 448 -3.53 -7.31 4.04
N ASN A 449 -3.00 -6.49 4.96
CA ASN A 449 -1.65 -6.63 5.47
C ASN A 449 -1.58 -7.79 6.47
N HIS A 450 -0.83 -8.85 6.17
CA HIS A 450 -0.75 -10.04 7.04
C HIS A 450 -0.23 -9.73 8.44
N VAL A 451 0.69 -8.77 8.58
CA VAL A 451 1.21 -8.36 9.90
C VAL A 451 0.12 -7.69 10.70
N PHE A 452 -0.59 -6.74 10.10
CA PHE A 452 -1.73 -6.11 10.77
C PHE A 452 -2.82 -7.13 11.09
N PHE A 453 -3.22 -7.96 10.12
CA PHE A 453 -4.28 -8.96 10.30
C PHE A 453 -4.00 -9.90 11.46
N VAL A 454 -2.80 -10.52 11.50
CA VAL A 454 -2.42 -11.44 12.60
C VAL A 454 -2.35 -10.67 13.93
N SER A 455 -1.74 -9.49 13.92
CA SER A 455 -1.63 -8.65 15.13
C SER A 455 -3.01 -8.23 15.65
N GLN A 456 -3.99 -8.07 14.76
CA GLN A 456 -5.39 -7.81 15.10
C GLN A 456 -6.07 -9.05 15.67
N GLN A 457 -5.82 -10.26 15.14
CA GLN A 457 -6.37 -11.51 15.73
C GLN A 457 -5.90 -11.71 17.18
N TYR A 458 -4.63 -11.42 17.48
CA TYR A 458 -4.10 -11.45 18.84
C TYR A 458 -4.81 -10.46 19.76
N ARG A 459 -5.13 -9.25 19.28
CA ARG A 459 -5.83 -8.23 20.08
C ARG A 459 -7.31 -8.58 20.28
N ASP A 460 -7.99 -9.05 19.25
CA ASP A 460 -9.43 -9.30 19.29
C ASP A 460 -9.80 -10.57 20.04
N PHE A 461 -9.05 -11.67 19.82
CA PHE A 461 -9.32 -12.93 20.52
C PHE A 461 -8.55 -12.99 21.84
N LEU A 462 -7.27 -12.64 21.85
CA LEU A 462 -6.40 -12.94 23.00
C LEU A 462 -6.17 -11.74 23.93
N PHE A 463 -6.63 -10.54 23.56
CA PHE A 463 -6.47 -9.29 24.32
C PHE A 463 -5.01 -8.96 24.68
N ARG A 464 -4.08 -9.32 23.79
CA ARG A 464 -2.66 -9.03 23.96
C ARG A 464 -1.96 -8.81 22.61
N GLU A 465 -0.77 -8.25 22.70
CA GLU A 465 0.15 -8.08 21.59
C GLU A 465 0.82 -9.44 21.26
N PRO A 466 1.12 -9.74 19.99
CA PRO A 466 1.76 -10.99 19.63
C PRO A 466 3.23 -11.00 20.06
N GLU A 467 3.69 -12.15 20.54
CA GLU A 467 5.11 -12.42 20.69
C GLU A 467 5.76 -12.72 19.33
N THR A 468 7.05 -12.42 19.17
CA THR A 468 7.77 -12.56 17.90
C THR A 468 7.63 -13.96 17.28
N GLY A 469 7.75 -15.01 18.09
CA GLY A 469 7.65 -16.39 17.61
C GLY A 469 6.26 -16.75 17.10
N GLY A 470 5.22 -16.39 17.85
CA GLY A 470 3.83 -16.65 17.47
C GLY A 470 3.38 -15.82 16.28
N LEU A 471 3.74 -14.54 16.22
CA LEU A 471 3.51 -13.70 15.04
C LEU A 471 4.11 -14.35 13.80
N GLN A 472 5.39 -14.75 13.88
CA GLN A 472 6.07 -15.33 12.74
C GLN A 472 5.47 -16.66 12.30
N ALA A 473 5.01 -17.49 13.24
CA ALA A 473 4.34 -18.76 12.92
C ALA A 473 3.07 -18.54 12.08
N TRP A 474 2.21 -17.59 12.47
CA TRP A 474 0.99 -17.28 11.72
C TRP A 474 1.26 -16.55 10.40
N LEU A 475 2.26 -15.68 10.37
CA LEU A 475 2.73 -15.07 9.14
C LEU A 475 3.22 -16.14 8.16
N ASN A 476 3.92 -17.17 8.64
CA ASN A 476 4.36 -18.28 7.79
C ASN A 476 3.17 -19.06 7.22
N VAL A 477 2.04 -19.18 7.93
CA VAL A 477 0.83 -19.80 7.37
C VAL A 477 0.28 -18.97 6.22
N LEU A 478 0.06 -17.68 6.43
CA LEU A 478 -0.53 -16.79 5.41
C LEU A 478 0.42 -16.56 4.22
N ASN A 479 1.70 -16.30 4.49
CA ASN A 479 2.69 -16.01 3.45
C ASN A 479 2.99 -17.22 2.54
N ASN A 480 2.82 -18.44 3.06
CA ASN A 480 3.00 -19.67 2.29
C ASN A 480 1.67 -20.25 1.78
N CYS A 481 0.57 -19.51 1.91
CA CYS A 481 -0.72 -19.96 1.42
C CYS A 481 -0.85 -19.71 -0.08
N SER A 482 -1.27 -20.74 -0.81
CA SER A 482 -1.46 -20.66 -2.27
C SER A 482 -2.57 -19.68 -2.69
N ASP A 483 -3.56 -19.48 -1.82
CA ASP A 483 -4.62 -18.48 -1.95
C ASP A 483 -5.08 -18.07 -0.54
N VAL A 484 -4.61 -16.91 -0.07
CA VAL A 484 -4.90 -16.37 1.27
C VAL A 484 -6.37 -15.99 1.49
N ASN A 485 -7.19 -16.01 0.45
CA ASN A 485 -8.61 -15.65 0.52
C ASN A 485 -9.54 -16.87 0.39
N ASN A 486 -9.11 -17.98 -0.22
CA ASN A 486 -10.00 -19.11 -0.50
C ASN A 486 -9.43 -20.51 -0.20
N ASN A 487 -8.20 -20.64 0.32
CA ASN A 487 -7.66 -21.95 0.68
C ASN A 487 -7.90 -22.26 2.17
N PRO A 488 -8.85 -23.17 2.51
CA PRO A 488 -9.27 -23.41 3.89
C PRO A 488 -8.19 -24.00 4.80
N ASN A 489 -7.05 -24.43 4.23
CA ASN A 489 -5.93 -24.94 5.00
C ASN A 489 -4.98 -23.86 5.50
N CYS A 490 -5.04 -22.64 4.95
CA CYS A 490 -4.05 -21.59 5.23
C CYS A 490 -4.54 -20.16 5.02
N ASP A 491 -5.81 -19.95 4.66
CA ASP A 491 -6.40 -18.64 4.43
C ASP A 491 -6.64 -17.85 5.74
N ARG A 492 -7.14 -16.63 5.59
CA ARG A 492 -7.48 -15.78 6.75
C ARG A 492 -8.57 -16.38 7.63
N ILE A 493 -9.49 -17.17 7.07
CA ILE A 493 -10.53 -17.86 7.85
C ILE A 493 -9.89 -18.94 8.71
N HIS A 494 -8.95 -19.70 8.16
CA HIS A 494 -8.17 -20.70 8.88
C HIS A 494 -7.46 -20.08 10.08
N VAL A 495 -6.69 -19.01 9.85
CA VAL A 495 -5.95 -18.32 10.92
C VAL A 495 -6.91 -17.77 11.98
N SER A 496 -7.93 -17.00 11.59
CA SER A 496 -8.90 -16.45 12.54
C SER A 496 -9.61 -17.53 13.36
N SER A 497 -10.03 -18.62 12.69
CA SER A 497 -10.65 -19.77 13.36
C SER A 497 -9.72 -20.50 14.33
N ALA A 498 -8.40 -20.45 14.10
CA ALA A 498 -7.42 -21.06 14.98
C ALA A 498 -7.23 -20.23 16.26
N PHE A 499 -7.28 -18.90 16.17
CA PHE A 499 -7.32 -18.03 17.35
C PHE A 499 -8.58 -18.26 18.17
N PHE A 500 -9.75 -18.29 17.52
CA PHE A 500 -11.02 -18.54 18.20
C PHE A 500 -11.09 -19.93 18.87
N ARG A 501 -10.44 -20.93 18.29
CA ARG A 501 -10.38 -22.30 18.84
C ARG A 501 -9.15 -22.57 19.70
N SER A 502 -8.31 -21.56 19.92
CA SER A 502 -7.08 -21.73 20.70
C SER A 502 -7.42 -22.09 22.15
N GLU A 503 -6.58 -22.93 22.75
CA GLU A 503 -6.66 -23.26 24.17
C GLU A 503 -6.57 -21.99 25.03
N GLU A 504 -5.77 -21.01 24.60
CA GLU A 504 -5.65 -19.71 25.26
C GLU A 504 -6.99 -18.95 25.29
N PHE A 505 -7.71 -18.86 24.16
CA PHE A 505 -9.02 -18.22 24.11
C PHE A 505 -10.06 -18.99 24.95
N GLN A 506 -10.12 -20.31 24.77
CA GLN A 506 -11.10 -21.16 25.43
C GLN A 506 -10.91 -21.16 26.95
N LEU A 507 -9.70 -21.40 27.45
CA LEU A 507 -9.45 -21.48 28.89
C LEU A 507 -9.61 -20.13 29.60
N LYS A 508 -9.34 -18.99 28.94
CA LYS A 508 -9.55 -17.65 29.51
C LYS A 508 -11.04 -17.34 29.69
N GLY A 509 -11.82 -17.48 28.62
CA GLY A 509 -13.27 -17.27 28.67
C GLY A 509 -13.93 -18.22 29.66
N PHE A 510 -13.52 -19.49 29.63
CA PHE A 510 -14.04 -20.52 30.53
C PHE A 510 -13.67 -20.31 32.00
N PHE A 511 -12.50 -19.74 32.29
CA PHE A 511 -12.14 -19.35 33.66
C PHE A 511 -13.11 -18.30 34.21
N VAL A 512 -13.27 -17.17 33.51
CA VAL A 512 -14.18 -16.07 33.91
C VAL A 512 -15.63 -16.55 34.00
N PHE A 513 -16.10 -17.28 33.00
CA PHE A 513 -17.44 -17.83 32.92
C PHE A 513 -17.81 -18.67 34.16
N ARG A 514 -16.90 -19.55 34.61
CA ARG A 514 -17.18 -20.43 35.75
C ARG A 514 -17.31 -19.65 37.06
N PHE A 515 -16.63 -18.52 37.22
CA PHE A 515 -16.86 -17.63 38.36
C PHE A 515 -18.28 -17.07 38.36
N TYR A 516 -18.80 -16.65 37.20
CA TYR A 516 -20.18 -16.17 37.07
C TYR A 516 -21.22 -17.23 37.40
N LYS A 517 -21.03 -18.44 36.90
CA LYS A 517 -21.92 -19.57 37.19
C LYS A 517 -21.87 -19.96 38.67
N ALA A 518 -20.68 -20.14 39.22
CA ALA A 518 -20.49 -20.53 40.62
C ALA A 518 -20.95 -19.45 41.61
N ALA A 519 -20.68 -18.16 41.36
CA ALA A 519 -21.00 -17.08 42.29
C ALA A 519 -22.35 -16.38 42.05
N PHE A 520 -22.83 -16.26 40.81
CA PHE A 520 -24.08 -15.54 40.48
C PHE A 520 -25.18 -16.39 39.85
N GLY A 521 -24.86 -17.55 39.28
CA GLY A 521 -25.85 -18.55 38.88
C GLY A 521 -26.47 -18.19 37.53
N ARG A 522 -25.80 -17.29 36.82
CA ARG A 522 -26.17 -16.72 35.54
C ARG A 522 -24.95 -16.70 34.63
N PHE A 523 -25.21 -16.50 33.35
CA PHE A 523 -24.16 -16.16 32.41
C PHE A 523 -23.74 -14.70 32.58
N PRO A 524 -22.45 -14.37 32.34
CA PRO A 524 -22.03 -12.99 32.25
C PRO A 524 -22.63 -12.31 31.02
N PHE A 525 -22.95 -11.02 31.12
CA PHE A 525 -23.25 -10.20 29.96
C PHE A 525 -21.97 -9.88 29.18
N TYR A 526 -22.13 -9.49 27.91
CA TYR A 526 -21.00 -9.08 27.08
C TYR A 526 -20.15 -7.98 27.73
N ALA A 527 -20.79 -6.96 28.31
CA ALA A 527 -20.12 -5.85 29.00
C ALA A 527 -19.34 -6.29 30.26
N GLU A 528 -19.58 -7.50 30.75
CA GLU A 528 -18.91 -8.08 31.91
C GLU A 528 -17.79 -9.04 31.52
N ILE A 529 -18.08 -9.97 30.59
CA ILE A 529 -17.12 -11.03 30.24
C ILE A 529 -15.87 -10.49 29.55
N ILE A 530 -16.01 -9.48 28.68
CA ILE A 530 -14.89 -8.91 27.92
C ILE A 530 -13.84 -8.26 28.82
N PRO A 531 -14.16 -7.27 29.68
CA PRO A 531 -13.16 -6.68 30.57
C PRO A 531 -12.58 -7.69 31.57
N ASP A 532 -13.35 -8.70 31.96
CA ASP A 532 -12.89 -9.75 32.87
C ASP A 532 -11.89 -10.69 32.18
N MET A 533 -12.12 -11.07 30.93
CA MET A 533 -11.18 -11.84 30.12
C MET A 533 -9.87 -11.07 29.91
N VAL A 534 -9.93 -9.76 29.72
CA VAL A 534 -8.74 -8.90 29.63
C VAL A 534 -7.99 -8.89 30.97
N SER A 535 -8.71 -8.80 32.09
CA SER A 535 -8.10 -8.72 33.43
C SER A 535 -7.28 -9.96 33.80
N VAL A 536 -7.62 -11.13 33.24
CA VAL A 536 -6.91 -12.40 33.47
C VAL A 536 -5.88 -12.76 32.39
N THR A 537 -5.69 -11.88 31.40
CA THR A 537 -4.78 -12.11 30.27
C THR A 537 -3.35 -11.67 30.62
N GLY A 538 -2.35 -12.53 30.39
CA GLY A 538 -0.92 -12.24 30.53
C GLY A 538 -0.11 -12.83 29.39
N ALA A 539 1.13 -12.35 29.19
CA ALA A 539 2.03 -12.82 28.15
C ALA A 539 2.88 -14.03 28.62
N THR A 540 3.05 -14.20 29.93
CA THR A 540 3.78 -15.34 30.53
C THR A 540 2.89 -16.14 31.48
N PRO A 541 3.20 -17.43 31.74
CA PRO A 541 2.46 -18.23 32.73
C PRO A 541 2.42 -17.59 34.13
N ALA A 542 3.51 -16.93 34.55
CA ALA A 542 3.59 -16.24 35.83
C ALA A 542 2.64 -15.03 35.91
N GLU A 543 2.56 -14.23 34.83
CA GLU A 543 1.63 -13.11 34.74
C GLU A 543 0.17 -13.58 34.72
N VAL A 544 -0.13 -14.65 34.00
CA VAL A 544 -1.48 -15.25 33.98
C VAL A 544 -1.88 -15.71 35.38
N ALA A 545 -0.99 -16.41 36.09
CA ALA A 545 -1.24 -16.85 37.48
C ALA A 545 -1.52 -15.65 38.41
N GLN A 546 -0.67 -14.60 38.34
CA GLN A 546 -0.85 -13.38 39.12
C GLN A 546 -2.20 -12.70 38.85
N ARG A 547 -2.57 -12.60 37.57
CA ARG A 547 -3.81 -11.93 37.15
C ARG A 547 -5.06 -12.72 37.49
N ARG A 548 -5.03 -14.05 37.38
CA ARG A 548 -6.10 -14.94 37.87
C ARG A 548 -6.30 -14.82 39.38
N ALA A 549 -5.21 -14.75 40.15
CA ALA A 549 -5.29 -14.53 41.59
C ALA A 549 -5.93 -13.18 41.93
N ALA A 550 -5.54 -12.11 41.23
CA ALA A 550 -6.13 -10.78 41.40
C ALA A 550 -7.63 -10.77 41.04
N TYR A 551 -8.01 -11.42 39.94
CA TYR A 551 -9.41 -11.53 39.52
C TYR A 551 -10.29 -12.25 40.54
N ALA A 552 -9.81 -13.38 41.07
CA ALA A 552 -10.53 -14.14 42.09
C ALA A 552 -10.83 -13.30 43.35
N VAL A 553 -9.96 -12.36 43.70
CA VAL A 553 -10.22 -11.38 44.77
C VAL A 553 -11.19 -10.31 44.31
N ALA A 554 -10.94 -9.68 43.16
CA ALA A 554 -11.73 -8.55 42.65
C ALA A 554 -13.21 -8.90 42.46
N ILE A 555 -13.52 -10.10 41.98
CA ILE A 555 -14.92 -10.50 41.76
C ILE A 555 -15.70 -10.59 43.08
N THR A 556 -15.04 -10.94 44.18
CA THR A 556 -15.67 -10.99 45.52
C THR A 556 -15.94 -9.62 46.12
N GLN A 557 -15.37 -8.56 45.55
CA GLN A 557 -15.56 -7.18 45.99
C GLN A 557 -16.68 -6.48 45.22
N ARG A 558 -17.24 -7.11 44.18
CA ARG A 558 -18.34 -6.54 43.38
C ARG A 558 -19.60 -6.41 44.22
N GLY A 559 -20.37 -5.36 43.97
CA GLY A 559 -21.63 -5.11 44.69
C GLY A 559 -22.59 -6.29 44.67
N GLU A 560 -22.71 -7.00 43.54
CA GLU A 560 -23.54 -8.21 43.43
C GLU A 560 -23.06 -9.35 44.35
N PHE A 561 -21.75 -9.60 44.39
CA PHE A 561 -21.17 -10.62 45.28
C PHE A 561 -21.35 -10.25 46.74
N VAL A 562 -21.07 -8.99 47.09
CA VAL A 562 -21.24 -8.47 48.45
C VAL A 562 -22.71 -8.62 48.88
N ASN A 563 -23.66 -8.20 48.04
CA ASN A 563 -25.09 -8.30 48.34
C ASN A 563 -25.56 -9.75 48.57
N LEU A 564 -25.02 -10.71 47.82
CA LEU A 564 -25.37 -12.12 47.96
C LEU A 564 -24.73 -12.78 49.19
N TYR A 565 -23.46 -12.48 49.45
CA TYR A 565 -22.64 -13.33 50.32
C TYR A 565 -22.11 -12.66 51.59
N VAL A 566 -22.11 -11.32 51.69
CA VAL A 566 -21.49 -10.65 52.84
C VAL A 566 -22.17 -11.03 54.16
N ALA A 567 -23.49 -11.12 54.16
CA ALA A 567 -24.32 -11.42 55.32
C ALA A 567 -24.43 -12.93 55.64
N LEU A 568 -23.96 -13.81 54.75
CA LEU A 568 -24.02 -15.26 54.97
C LEU A 568 -22.95 -15.71 55.97
N SER A 569 -23.28 -16.71 56.78
CA SER A 569 -22.27 -17.46 57.55
C SER A 569 -21.33 -18.23 56.62
N HIS A 570 -20.18 -18.69 57.13
CA HIS A 570 -19.25 -19.52 56.36
C HIS A 570 -19.92 -20.79 55.82
N GLN A 571 -20.77 -21.42 56.63
CA GLN A 571 -21.56 -22.59 56.24
C GLN A 571 -22.48 -22.28 55.07
N GLN A 572 -23.31 -21.23 55.20
CA GLN A 572 -24.26 -20.83 54.16
C GLN A 572 -23.57 -20.43 52.85
N TYR A 573 -22.42 -19.77 52.93
CA TYR A 573 -21.63 -19.40 51.75
C TYR A 573 -21.12 -20.63 50.98
N VAL A 574 -20.50 -21.59 51.68
CA VAL A 574 -19.98 -22.83 51.06
C VAL A 574 -21.12 -23.68 50.54
N ASP A 575 -22.21 -23.80 51.30
CA ASP A 575 -23.40 -24.56 50.89
C ASP A 575 -24.00 -23.98 49.61
N ASP A 576 -24.15 -22.66 49.49
CA ASP A 576 -24.67 -22.02 48.27
C ASP A 576 -23.80 -22.36 47.05
N LEU A 577 -22.48 -22.14 47.13
CA LEU A 577 -21.55 -22.41 46.02
C LEU A 577 -21.57 -23.88 45.59
N MET A 578 -21.51 -24.80 46.55
CA MET A 578 -21.47 -26.24 46.29
C MET A 578 -22.81 -26.77 45.79
N GLN A 579 -23.93 -26.22 46.26
CA GLN A 579 -25.26 -26.64 45.85
C GLN A 579 -25.57 -26.32 44.38
N ARG A 580 -24.97 -25.27 43.81
CA ARG A 580 -25.18 -24.90 42.39
C ARG A 580 -24.84 -25.99 41.39
N TYR A 581 -23.89 -26.83 41.77
CA TYR A 581 -23.40 -27.97 41.00
C TYR A 581 -23.74 -29.30 41.67
N ASN A 582 -24.56 -29.30 42.72
CA ASN A 582 -24.89 -30.47 43.53
C ASN A 582 -23.66 -31.25 44.03
N LEU A 583 -22.63 -30.51 44.49
CA LEU A 583 -21.32 -31.07 44.84
C LEU A 583 -21.31 -31.58 46.28
N LEU A 584 -20.78 -32.80 46.47
CA LEU A 584 -20.50 -33.36 47.80
C LEU A 584 -19.07 -33.08 48.26
N GLN A 585 -18.13 -33.06 47.32
CA GLN A 585 -16.72 -32.73 47.49
C GLN A 585 -16.18 -32.09 46.21
N ILE A 586 -15.02 -31.44 46.30
CA ILE A 586 -14.29 -30.90 45.16
C ILE A 586 -12.87 -31.42 45.13
N THR A 587 -12.34 -31.68 43.94
CA THR A 587 -10.93 -31.97 43.69
C THR A 587 -10.30 -30.80 42.95
N THR A 588 -9.51 -29.98 43.65
CA THR A 588 -9.04 -28.67 43.19
C THR A 588 -7.54 -28.50 43.43
N PRO A 589 -6.79 -27.59 42.75
CA PRO A 589 -5.46 -27.20 43.22
C PRO A 589 -5.52 -26.76 44.69
N ASP A 590 -4.44 -26.95 45.44
CA ASP A 590 -4.39 -26.53 46.85
C ASP A 590 -4.82 -25.05 46.96
N PRO A 591 -5.89 -24.70 47.69
CA PRO A 591 -6.34 -23.31 47.80
C PRO A 591 -5.32 -22.37 48.43
N ALA A 592 -4.30 -22.89 49.13
CA ALA A 592 -3.15 -22.12 49.61
C ALA A 592 -2.11 -21.83 48.52
N ASN A 593 -2.09 -22.64 47.45
CA ASN A 593 -1.27 -22.43 46.25
C ASN A 593 -2.08 -22.80 44.98
N PRO A 594 -3.08 -21.98 44.58
CA PRO A 594 -4.06 -22.36 43.56
C PRO A 594 -3.49 -22.56 42.14
N ASP A 595 -2.29 -22.04 41.89
CA ASP A 595 -1.56 -22.16 40.62
C ASP A 595 -0.51 -23.30 40.66
N GLY A 596 -0.46 -24.07 41.76
CA GLY A 596 0.40 -25.24 41.91
C GLY A 596 -0.17 -26.51 41.25
N THR A 597 0.69 -27.52 41.09
CA THR A 597 0.32 -28.80 40.48
C THR A 597 -0.31 -29.79 41.47
N ALA A 598 -0.14 -29.58 42.78
CA ALA A 598 -0.71 -30.43 43.82
C ALA A 598 -2.22 -30.17 43.94
N ARG A 599 -3.01 -31.25 43.85
CA ARG A 599 -4.47 -31.20 44.04
C ARG A 599 -4.87 -31.83 45.37
N VAL A 600 -5.93 -31.30 45.95
CA VAL A 600 -6.53 -31.76 47.20
C VAL A 600 -8.02 -32.03 46.99
N THR A 601 -8.55 -33.02 47.71
CA THR A 601 -9.99 -33.27 47.79
C THR A 601 -10.54 -32.66 49.07
N LEU A 602 -11.52 -31.77 48.95
CA LEU A 602 -12.12 -31.04 50.07
C LEU A 602 -13.63 -31.29 50.09
N THR A 603 -14.14 -31.71 51.25
CA THR A 603 -15.57 -31.77 51.52
C THR A 603 -16.13 -30.40 51.87
N ARG A 604 -17.46 -30.26 51.97
CA ARG A 604 -18.08 -29.02 52.50
C ARG A 604 -17.54 -28.67 53.89
N ALA A 605 -17.39 -29.67 54.77
CA ALA A 605 -16.87 -29.46 56.11
C ALA A 605 -15.42 -28.93 56.09
N ASP A 606 -14.60 -29.41 55.17
CA ASP A 606 -13.21 -28.93 55.01
C ASP A 606 -13.18 -27.46 54.57
N LEU A 607 -14.00 -27.07 53.58
CA LEU A 607 -14.08 -25.69 53.11
C LEU A 607 -14.60 -24.73 54.19
N VAL A 608 -15.63 -25.13 54.94
CA VAL A 608 -16.21 -24.33 56.03
C VAL A 608 -15.20 -24.16 57.17
N SER A 609 -14.52 -25.23 57.58
CA SER A 609 -13.57 -25.18 58.71
C SER A 609 -12.35 -24.31 58.42
N ARG A 610 -11.92 -24.22 57.16
CA ARG A 610 -10.77 -23.40 56.75
C ARG A 610 -11.13 -21.94 56.49
N LEU A 611 -12.38 -21.64 56.17
CA LEU A 611 -12.81 -20.26 55.93
C LEU A 611 -12.76 -19.46 57.24
N GLY A 612 -11.84 -18.49 57.33
CA GLY A 612 -11.66 -17.63 58.51
C GLY A 612 -11.10 -18.31 59.77
N SER A 613 -10.43 -19.46 59.64
CA SER A 613 -9.72 -20.11 60.76
C SER A 613 -8.49 -19.29 61.22
N SER A 614 -7.96 -19.55 62.42
CA SER A 614 -6.67 -18.97 62.85
C SER A 614 -5.44 -19.72 62.31
N THR A 615 -5.63 -20.90 61.71
CA THR A 615 -4.56 -21.80 61.24
C THR A 615 -4.92 -22.33 59.85
N ASN A 616 -4.12 -22.03 58.83
CA ASN A 616 -4.43 -22.32 57.41
C ASN A 616 -5.75 -21.68 56.92
N ALA A 617 -5.93 -20.41 57.26
CA ALA A 617 -7.11 -19.63 56.91
C ALA A 617 -7.25 -19.46 55.39
N LEU A 618 -8.42 -19.78 54.84
CA LEU A 618 -8.81 -19.41 53.48
C LEU A 618 -9.69 -18.17 53.52
N SER A 619 -9.52 -17.32 52.50
CA SER A 619 -10.45 -16.25 52.17
C SER A 619 -11.65 -16.77 51.38
N ARG A 620 -12.74 -16.00 51.34
CA ARG A 620 -13.88 -16.29 50.45
C ARG A 620 -13.46 -16.39 48.99
N ALA A 621 -12.54 -15.52 48.55
CA ALA A 621 -11.95 -15.58 47.21
C ALA A 621 -11.24 -16.91 46.92
N GLN A 622 -10.46 -17.43 47.87
CA GLN A 622 -9.79 -18.73 47.73
C GLN A 622 -10.78 -19.89 47.71
N VAL A 623 -11.81 -19.86 48.55
CA VAL A 623 -12.87 -20.89 48.54
C VAL A 623 -13.67 -20.85 47.23
N LEU A 624 -14.02 -19.67 46.74
CA LEU A 624 -14.67 -19.52 45.44
C LEU A 624 -13.81 -20.08 44.31
N ARG A 625 -12.54 -19.67 44.25
CA ARG A 625 -11.57 -20.14 43.24
C ARG A 625 -11.41 -21.67 43.32
N ALA A 626 -11.34 -22.24 44.52
CA ALA A 626 -11.26 -23.68 44.73
C ALA A 626 -12.46 -24.43 44.13
N VAL A 627 -13.69 -23.93 44.35
CA VAL A 627 -14.91 -24.53 43.76
C VAL A 627 -14.88 -24.38 42.23
N VAL A 628 -14.58 -23.18 41.72
CA VAL A 628 -14.55 -22.86 40.29
C VAL A 628 -13.54 -23.72 39.50
N GLU A 629 -12.34 -23.94 40.06
CA GLU A 629 -11.25 -24.70 39.42
C GLU A 629 -11.25 -26.20 39.79
N SER A 630 -12.33 -26.67 40.42
CA SER A 630 -12.52 -28.08 40.71
C SER A 630 -12.74 -28.91 39.44
N ASN A 631 -12.33 -30.18 39.49
CA ASN A 631 -12.57 -31.12 38.40
C ASN A 631 -14.06 -31.31 38.14
N GLU A 632 -14.87 -31.24 39.19
CA GLU A 632 -16.31 -31.45 39.17
C GLU A 632 -17.03 -30.31 38.44
N VAL A 633 -16.69 -29.05 38.75
CA VAL A 633 -17.24 -27.89 38.01
C VAL A 633 -16.74 -27.87 36.57
N ALA A 634 -15.47 -28.21 36.33
CA ALA A 634 -14.95 -28.31 34.97
C ALA A 634 -15.72 -29.38 34.16
N ALA A 635 -15.96 -30.56 34.72
CA ALA A 635 -16.71 -31.63 34.06
C ALA A 635 -18.19 -31.29 33.82
N ALA A 636 -18.79 -30.50 34.72
CA ALA A 636 -20.19 -30.07 34.59
C ALA A 636 -20.39 -29.01 33.50
N GLU A 637 -19.38 -28.19 33.20
CA GLU A 637 -19.50 -27.04 32.28
C GLU A 637 -18.80 -27.25 30.93
N PHE A 638 -18.00 -28.31 30.77
CA PHE A 638 -17.26 -28.61 29.54
C PHE A 638 -17.90 -29.71 28.66
N ASN A 639 -18.99 -30.34 29.12
CA ASN A 639 -19.71 -31.41 28.41
C ASN A 639 -20.97 -30.94 27.69
#